data_AF-A0AAV2U2F7-F1
#
_entry.id   AF-A0AAV2U2F7-F1
#
_cell.length_a   1.000
_cell.length_b   1.000
_cell.length_c   1.000
_cell.angle_alpha   90.00
_cell.angle_beta   90.00
_cell.angle_gamma   90.00
#
_symmetry.space_group_name_H-M   'P 1'
#
loop_
_entity.id
_entity.type
_entity.pdbx_description
1 polymer ?
#
loop_
_entity_poly.entity_id
_entity_poly.type
_entity_poly.pdbx_seq_one_letter_code
_entity_poly.pdbx_strand_id
1 'polypeptide(L)'
;MTTNVKCDKQPGIPNISKGTECGRIVSPDSSLIGRRVVLDDAFGTVCYVGGLPKSKGTWLGVDWDNDSRGRHNGTYDGVRYFLTKFATSGSFVRPEKVSLGTSLEEAFVYRYVLCAECQLAAQNLSCSEVVDNSLQPLNCFFSSTDVPGRINYFTGDAEEEAEYSGRGNDLAQPLRIELFTGPASSSKGSKNTASDRHENCGPSGARTTLKNLKSASFTLVPVFRALHGEPNPEKVHLWPAPGGTLGDLLPRLEILEINACLSSRWVEVAQACVQMPRLRSLNVSSNRLRLPLSPSKSEELTNSPHSEADLRKLRMLYDLDADPARSDELFHKAFPHLCQLVLVRSELLDWASLTKIILWTPSLKSLSVAYNKLGDIPDDLSTDVIRVLQGLVELDLTATEMTNLNKLFGIIGPSVILETLLLDRNKISFFPTLPLCSNVDQDNRTTDVGQANLMVDSPFVQSEWFSNVSTLSLRQTDLADWKVITELLRLPKLKSLMFCECPLLDNITPQTAHQEIVARLPALVFLNRLEITGDDRRGAELDYLKRYGAVWRSTGGDVVGDTIKVDPKFAAEHPVFLRLCNKFGPPDVGESKLFTHTLKEGLVKIRFVLQSNQQSTTPLKDARDESCVSAGIIRRIPGRMTVGHIRTIVRRLFKLPVRSNFNLVVQGERHKKINAEIPLDADTRELGYYNLEDEDVIYVRLVS
;
A
#
# COMPACT_ATOMS: atom_id res chain seq x y z
N MET A 1 -53.33 -10.11 4.40
CA MET A 1 -53.21 -9.00 5.36
C MET A 1 -51.74 -8.87 5.72
N THR A 2 -51.01 -8.07 4.94
CA THR A 2 -49.62 -7.70 5.21
C THR A 2 -49.63 -6.72 6.37
N THR A 3 -49.24 -7.18 7.56
CA THR A 3 -49.06 -6.31 8.71
C THR A 3 -47.87 -5.40 8.43
N ASN A 4 -48.16 -4.17 8.02
CA ASN A 4 -47.23 -3.05 8.11
C ASN A 4 -46.77 -2.96 9.56
N VAL A 5 -45.59 -3.53 9.87
CA VAL A 5 -44.88 -3.23 11.10
C VAL A 5 -44.39 -1.80 10.91
N LYS A 6 -45.24 -0.83 11.26
CA LYS A 6 -44.76 0.50 11.64
C LYS A 6 -43.80 0.23 12.78
N CYS A 7 -42.50 0.34 12.51
CA CYS A 7 -41.54 0.60 13.56
C CYS A 7 -42.04 1.90 14.16
N ASP A 8 -42.74 1.83 15.30
CA ASP A 8 -43.17 3.01 16.03
C ASP A 8 -41.91 3.84 16.20
N LYS A 9 -41.87 5.00 15.51
CA LYS A 9 -40.72 5.90 15.53
C LYS A 9 -40.32 6.04 16.99
N GLN A 10 -39.14 5.57 17.40
CA GLN A 10 -38.55 6.07 18.63
C GLN A 10 -38.40 7.58 18.40
N PRO A 11 -39.19 8.43 19.06
CA PRO A 11 -39.18 9.84 18.75
C PRO A 11 -37.85 10.41 19.22
N GLY A 12 -37.02 10.89 18.28
CA GLY A 12 -35.91 11.79 18.61
C GLY A 12 -34.47 11.27 18.44
N ILE A 13 -34.21 10.14 17.77
CA ILE A 13 -32.82 9.78 17.39
C ILE A 13 -32.38 10.73 16.26
N PRO A 14 -31.35 11.59 16.47
CA PRO A 14 -30.88 12.48 15.43
C PRO A 14 -30.12 11.73 14.33
N ASN A 15 -30.28 12.17 13.09
CA ASN A 15 -29.40 11.72 12.00
C ASN A 15 -28.05 12.42 12.12
N ILE A 16 -27.04 11.71 12.61
CA ILE A 16 -25.71 12.29 12.79
C ILE A 16 -25.04 12.68 11.47
N SER A 17 -25.44 12.11 10.33
CA SER A 17 -24.84 12.45 9.02
C SER A 17 -25.10 13.91 8.61
N LYS A 18 -26.17 14.51 9.15
CA LYS A 18 -26.55 15.91 8.93
C LYS A 18 -26.03 16.85 10.02
N GLY A 19 -25.29 16.33 10.99
CA GLY A 19 -24.94 17.02 12.22
C GLY A 19 -26.06 16.99 13.26
N THR A 20 -25.71 17.24 14.51
CA THR A 20 -26.61 17.21 15.67
C THR A 20 -26.75 18.59 16.30
N GLU A 21 -27.51 18.69 17.40
CA GLU A 21 -27.62 19.93 18.19
C GLU A 21 -26.25 20.46 18.61
N CYS A 22 -25.30 19.56 18.90
CA CYS A 22 -23.93 19.88 19.29
C CYS A 22 -23.16 20.68 18.22
N GLY A 23 -23.56 20.58 16.95
CA GLY A 23 -22.94 21.30 15.82
C GLY A 23 -23.72 22.53 15.36
N ARG A 24 -24.80 22.91 16.05
CA ARG A 24 -25.61 24.08 15.68
C ARG A 24 -24.78 25.36 15.79
N ILE A 25 -24.81 26.17 14.74
CA ILE A 25 -24.13 27.48 14.73
C ILE A 25 -25.03 28.51 15.42
N VAL A 26 -24.62 28.95 16.62
CA VAL A 26 -25.37 29.93 17.43
C VAL A 26 -24.82 31.35 17.28
N SER A 27 -23.51 31.50 17.11
CA SER A 27 -22.82 32.78 16.86
C SER A 27 -22.08 32.74 15.53
N PRO A 28 -22.61 33.33 14.45
CA PRO A 28 -21.95 33.38 13.16
C PRO A 28 -20.94 34.54 13.10
N ASP A 29 -19.79 34.36 13.74
CA ASP A 29 -18.67 35.31 13.75
C ASP A 29 -17.42 34.77 13.02
N SER A 30 -16.35 35.57 12.97
CA SER A 30 -15.12 35.24 12.24
C SER A 30 -14.39 33.98 12.75
N SER A 31 -14.67 33.51 13.97
CA SER A 31 -14.09 32.26 14.49
C SER A 31 -14.51 31.02 13.69
N LEU A 32 -15.62 31.13 12.94
CA LEU A 32 -16.06 30.07 12.03
C LEU A 32 -15.15 29.90 10.82
N ILE A 33 -14.36 30.91 10.44
CA ILE A 33 -13.48 30.83 9.28
C ILE A 33 -12.43 29.74 9.52
N GLY A 34 -12.26 28.86 8.52
CA GLY A 34 -11.45 27.66 8.58
C GLY A 34 -12.11 26.49 9.32
N ARG A 35 -13.30 26.65 9.93
CA ARG A 35 -14.07 25.51 10.46
C ARG A 35 -14.66 24.71 9.30
N ARG A 36 -14.97 23.45 9.59
CA ARG A 36 -15.59 22.52 8.65
C ARG A 36 -17.09 22.43 8.95
N VAL A 37 -17.89 22.23 7.90
CA VAL A 37 -19.35 22.14 8.00
C VAL A 37 -19.90 21.04 7.10
N VAL A 38 -21.08 20.54 7.44
CA VAL A 38 -21.87 19.61 6.63
C VAL A 38 -23.21 20.23 6.22
N LEU A 39 -23.66 19.92 4.99
CA LEU A 39 -24.99 20.22 4.47
C LEU A 39 -25.41 19.16 3.45
N ASP A 40 -26.49 18.43 3.75
CA ASP A 40 -26.99 17.33 2.92
C ASP A 40 -25.88 16.31 2.58
N ASP A 41 -25.16 15.84 3.61
CA ASP A 41 -24.04 14.89 3.52
C ASP A 41 -22.79 15.39 2.75
N ALA A 42 -22.79 16.64 2.27
CA ALA A 42 -21.64 17.27 1.65
C ALA A 42 -20.80 18.04 2.68
N PHE A 43 -19.48 17.85 2.68
CA PHE A 43 -18.54 18.55 3.55
C PHE A 43 -17.92 19.77 2.87
N GLY A 44 -17.69 20.83 3.65
CA GLY A 44 -17.06 22.05 3.16
C GLY A 44 -16.33 22.82 4.26
N THR A 45 -15.62 23.86 3.87
CA THR A 45 -14.91 24.77 4.77
C THR A 45 -15.50 26.16 4.69
N VAL A 46 -15.73 26.79 5.84
CA VAL A 46 -16.17 28.18 5.92
C VAL A 46 -14.97 29.08 5.60
N CYS A 47 -15.07 29.86 4.53
CA CYS A 47 -14.03 30.78 4.05
C CYS A 47 -14.38 32.26 4.25
N TYR A 48 -15.65 32.56 4.53
CA TYR A 48 -16.13 33.91 4.75
C TYR A 48 -17.29 33.93 5.74
N VAL A 49 -17.37 34.97 6.56
CA VAL A 49 -18.51 35.26 7.44
C VAL A 49 -18.79 36.75 7.34
N GLY A 50 -20.01 37.13 6.98
CA GLY A 50 -20.38 38.55 6.92
C GLY A 50 -21.64 38.84 6.10
N GLY A 51 -21.93 40.13 5.90
CA GLY A 51 -23.07 40.60 5.12
C GLY A 51 -22.82 40.57 3.61
N LEU A 52 -23.87 40.40 2.83
CA LEU A 52 -23.84 40.51 1.37
C LEU A 52 -24.66 41.73 0.90
N PRO A 53 -24.25 42.40 -0.20
CA PRO A 53 -24.99 43.49 -0.80
C PRO A 53 -26.45 43.09 -1.04
N LYS A 54 -27.38 43.98 -0.70
CA LYS A 54 -28.82 43.79 -0.91
C LYS A 54 -29.43 42.55 -0.20
N SER A 55 -28.70 41.91 0.72
CA SER A 55 -29.23 40.84 1.57
C SER A 55 -29.12 41.21 3.06
N LYS A 56 -30.17 40.91 3.82
CA LYS A 56 -30.17 41.06 5.28
C LYS A 56 -29.44 39.91 5.97
N GLY A 57 -28.87 40.16 7.15
CA GLY A 57 -28.26 39.15 8.03
C GLY A 57 -26.91 38.60 7.56
N THR A 58 -26.31 37.76 8.40
CA THR A 58 -25.00 37.13 8.15
C THR A 58 -25.12 35.97 7.16
N TRP A 59 -24.07 35.80 6.35
CA TRP A 59 -23.88 34.70 5.43
C TRP A 59 -22.53 34.04 5.67
N LEU A 60 -22.49 32.74 5.45
CA LEU A 60 -21.27 31.96 5.40
C LEU A 60 -20.90 31.73 3.92
N GLY A 61 -19.70 32.10 3.52
CA GLY A 61 -19.10 31.62 2.29
C GLY A 61 -18.44 30.29 2.56
N VAL A 62 -18.90 29.22 1.89
CA VAL A 62 -18.42 27.85 2.07
C VAL A 62 -17.78 27.38 0.78
N ASP A 63 -16.59 26.79 0.87
CA ASP A 63 -15.94 26.03 -0.20
C ASP A 63 -16.15 24.54 0.05
N TRP A 64 -16.94 23.89 -0.80
CA TRP A 64 -17.25 22.46 -0.69
C TRP A 64 -16.09 21.59 -1.18
N ASP A 65 -15.91 20.42 -0.58
CA ASP A 65 -14.87 19.48 -1.03
C ASP A 65 -15.18 18.87 -2.40
N ASN A 66 -16.48 18.75 -2.71
CA ASN A 66 -16.96 18.35 -4.03
C ASN A 66 -17.08 19.58 -4.94
N ASP A 67 -16.42 19.54 -6.10
CA ASP A 67 -16.35 20.62 -7.08
C ASP A 67 -17.71 20.99 -7.70
N SER A 68 -18.63 20.04 -7.79
CA SER A 68 -19.95 20.19 -8.38
C SER A 68 -21.04 20.66 -7.40
N ARG A 69 -20.76 20.67 -6.09
CA ARG A 69 -21.76 20.97 -5.05
C ARG A 69 -22.11 22.47 -4.97
N GLY A 70 -21.12 23.32 -5.21
CA GLY A 70 -21.30 24.77 -5.11
C GLY A 70 -21.96 25.38 -6.35
N ARG A 71 -21.83 26.71 -6.49
CA ARG A 71 -22.40 27.48 -7.59
C ARG A 71 -21.45 28.52 -8.17
N HIS A 72 -20.41 28.90 -7.45
CA HIS A 72 -19.55 30.02 -7.83
C HIS A 72 -18.14 29.90 -7.24
N ASN A 73 -17.24 30.79 -7.65
CA ASN A 73 -15.83 30.83 -7.22
C ASN A 73 -15.57 31.75 -6.00
N GLY A 74 -16.62 32.10 -5.26
CA GLY A 74 -16.54 32.99 -4.09
C GLY A 74 -16.80 34.48 -4.40
N THR A 75 -17.24 34.80 -5.62
CA THR A 75 -17.70 36.15 -5.99
C THR A 75 -19.21 36.31 -5.84
N TYR A 76 -19.65 37.50 -5.43
CA TYR A 76 -21.06 37.91 -5.42
C TYR A 76 -21.17 39.39 -5.87
N ASP A 77 -22.08 39.68 -6.79
CA ASP A 77 -22.30 41.02 -7.38
C ASP A 77 -20.99 41.69 -7.85
N GLY A 78 -20.12 40.93 -8.53
CA GLY A 78 -18.82 41.40 -9.02
C GLY A 78 -17.70 41.53 -7.97
N VAL A 79 -18.01 41.38 -6.68
CA VAL A 79 -17.04 41.48 -5.58
C VAL A 79 -16.58 40.09 -5.15
N ARG A 80 -15.27 39.91 -4.96
CA ARG A 80 -14.70 38.65 -4.45
C ARG A 80 -14.63 38.66 -2.92
N TYR A 81 -15.30 37.69 -2.29
CA TYR A 81 -15.33 37.55 -0.84
C TYR A 81 -14.32 36.51 -0.36
N PHE A 82 -14.20 35.38 -1.05
CA PHE A 82 -13.25 34.31 -0.72
C PHE A 82 -12.76 33.60 -1.98
N LEU A 83 -11.77 32.74 -1.82
CA LEU A 83 -11.26 31.86 -2.87
C LEU A 83 -11.78 30.44 -2.64
N THR A 84 -12.05 29.74 -3.72
CA THR A 84 -12.51 28.36 -3.72
C THR A 84 -11.46 27.45 -4.37
N LYS A 85 -11.43 26.18 -3.96
CA LYS A 85 -10.54 25.16 -4.57
C LYS A 85 -10.89 24.93 -6.04
N PHE A 86 -12.18 24.97 -6.38
CA PHE A 86 -12.67 24.81 -7.75
C PHE A 86 -13.55 26.00 -8.16
N ALA A 87 -13.69 26.25 -9.45
CA ALA A 87 -14.45 27.39 -9.97
C ALA A 87 -15.95 27.37 -9.56
N THR A 88 -16.48 26.19 -9.25
CA THR A 88 -17.89 25.96 -8.91
C THR A 88 -18.10 25.46 -7.49
N SER A 89 -17.06 25.28 -6.67
CA SER A 89 -17.21 24.68 -5.33
C SER A 89 -17.71 25.64 -4.25
N GLY A 90 -17.85 26.94 -4.53
CA GLY A 90 -18.29 27.92 -3.53
C GLY A 90 -19.82 28.08 -3.45
N SER A 91 -20.33 28.29 -2.24
CA SER A 91 -21.70 28.73 -1.96
C SER A 91 -21.75 29.80 -0.88
N PHE A 92 -22.73 30.72 -0.96
CA PHE A 92 -23.17 31.51 0.20
C PHE A 92 -24.39 30.84 0.84
N VAL A 93 -24.27 30.49 2.11
CA VAL A 93 -25.30 29.78 2.88
C VAL A 93 -25.64 30.51 4.18
N ARG A 94 -26.86 30.27 4.66
CA ARG A 94 -27.29 30.77 5.96
C ARG A 94 -26.70 29.91 7.08
N PRO A 95 -26.23 30.50 8.19
CA PRO A 95 -25.67 29.74 9.32
C PRO A 95 -26.59 28.61 9.81
N GLU A 96 -27.89 28.87 9.92
CA GLU A 96 -28.89 27.91 10.39
C GLU A 96 -29.15 26.73 9.43
N LYS A 97 -28.65 26.79 8.20
CA LYS A 97 -28.80 25.70 7.23
C LYS A 97 -27.68 24.67 7.33
N VAL A 98 -26.51 25.05 7.83
CA VAL A 98 -25.34 24.17 7.90
C VAL A 98 -25.03 23.80 9.34
N SER A 99 -24.34 22.68 9.53
CA SER A 99 -23.91 22.23 10.86
C SER A 99 -22.38 22.10 10.91
N LEU A 100 -21.79 22.40 12.06
CA LEU A 100 -20.39 22.06 12.34
C LEU A 100 -20.18 20.54 12.43
N GLY A 101 -21.26 19.78 12.64
CA GLY A 101 -21.23 18.32 12.65
C GLY A 101 -21.87 17.73 13.90
N THR A 102 -21.30 16.61 14.34
CA THR A 102 -21.74 15.83 15.50
C THR A 102 -20.57 15.65 16.47
N SER A 103 -20.89 15.46 17.75
CA SER A 103 -19.87 15.15 18.74
C SER A 103 -19.37 13.71 18.64
N LEU A 104 -18.15 13.46 19.10
CA LEU A 104 -17.56 12.12 19.11
C LEU A 104 -18.39 11.14 19.96
N GLU A 105 -18.97 11.63 21.07
CA GLU A 105 -19.87 10.89 21.97
C GLU A 105 -21.12 10.36 21.24
N GLU A 106 -21.81 11.23 20.49
CA GLU A 106 -23.00 10.85 19.74
C GLU A 106 -22.63 9.90 18.59
N ALA A 107 -21.47 10.08 17.97
CA ALA A 107 -20.96 9.17 16.95
C ALA A 107 -20.69 7.77 17.50
N PHE A 108 -20.08 7.64 18.69
CA PHE A 108 -19.87 6.36 19.36
C PHE A 108 -21.18 5.61 19.57
N VAL A 109 -22.19 6.28 20.12
CA VAL A 109 -23.47 5.64 20.39
C VAL A 109 -24.19 5.30 19.08
N TYR A 110 -24.22 6.23 18.13
CA TYR A 110 -24.85 5.98 16.84
C TYR A 110 -24.26 4.76 16.15
N ARG A 111 -22.92 4.64 16.09
CA ARG A 111 -22.23 3.59 15.34
C ARG A 111 -22.19 2.25 16.07
N TYR A 112 -21.98 2.24 17.39
CA TYR A 112 -21.67 1.01 18.13
C TYR A 112 -22.78 0.56 19.07
N VAL A 113 -23.81 1.38 19.32
CA VAL A 113 -24.84 1.08 20.33
C VAL A 113 -26.25 1.03 19.73
N LEU A 114 -26.56 1.85 18.73
CA LEU A 114 -27.82 1.72 18.01
C LEU A 114 -27.87 0.40 17.22
N CYS A 115 -29.04 -0.22 17.14
CA CYS A 115 -29.28 -1.29 16.18
C CYS A 115 -29.50 -0.71 14.77
N ALA A 116 -29.39 -1.56 13.74
CA ALA A 116 -29.59 -1.16 12.34
C ALA A 116 -30.96 -0.51 12.10
N GLU A 117 -32.02 -1.02 12.73
CA GLU A 117 -33.39 -0.48 12.63
C GLU A 117 -33.48 0.96 13.17
N CYS A 118 -32.81 1.26 14.30
CA CYS A 118 -32.74 2.60 14.86
C CYS A 118 -31.92 3.57 13.98
N GLN A 119 -30.84 3.09 13.34
CA GLN A 119 -30.07 3.90 12.39
C GLN A 119 -30.88 4.26 11.14
N LEU A 120 -31.60 3.28 10.58
CA LEU A 120 -32.52 3.47 9.45
C LEU A 120 -33.61 4.49 9.80
N ALA A 121 -34.25 4.31 10.96
CA ALA A 121 -35.26 5.23 11.44
C ALA A 121 -34.73 6.66 11.60
N ALA A 122 -33.50 6.83 12.10
CA ALA A 122 -32.85 8.14 12.20
C ALA A 122 -32.69 8.82 10.83
N GLN A 123 -32.47 8.03 9.77
CA GLN A 123 -32.35 8.52 8.40
C GLN A 123 -33.70 8.79 7.72
N ASN A 124 -34.82 8.64 8.43
CA ASN A 124 -36.19 8.65 7.89
C ASN A 124 -36.41 7.58 6.81
N LEU A 125 -35.74 6.45 6.93
CA LEU A 125 -35.91 5.30 6.04
C LEU A 125 -36.66 4.21 6.81
N SER A 126 -37.66 3.60 6.18
CA SER A 126 -38.30 2.39 6.70
C SER A 126 -37.71 1.14 6.02
N CYS A 127 -37.64 0.02 6.74
CA CYS A 127 -37.25 -1.27 6.12
C CYS A 127 -38.14 -1.65 4.92
N SER A 128 -39.36 -1.11 4.83
CA SER A 128 -40.29 -1.30 3.71
C SER A 128 -40.00 -0.45 2.47
N GLU A 129 -39.37 0.72 2.61
CA GLU A 129 -39.04 1.62 1.47
C GLU A 129 -37.74 1.20 0.75
N VAL A 130 -36.92 0.37 1.38
CA VAL A 130 -35.70 -0.21 0.78
C VAL A 130 -36.02 -1.43 -0.11
N VAL A 131 -37.28 -1.88 -0.11
CA VAL A 131 -37.77 -3.00 -0.91
C VAL A 131 -38.25 -2.49 -2.27
N ASP A 132 -37.40 -2.57 -3.30
CA ASP A 132 -37.89 -2.51 -4.67
C ASP A 132 -38.68 -3.80 -4.97
N ASN A 133 -39.91 -3.64 -5.46
CA ASN A 133 -40.94 -4.68 -5.58
C ASN A 133 -40.65 -5.77 -6.65
N SER A 134 -39.41 -5.93 -7.08
CA SER A 134 -38.98 -6.93 -8.07
C SER A 134 -38.03 -8.00 -7.53
N LEU A 135 -37.58 -7.88 -6.28
CA LEU A 135 -36.65 -8.83 -5.66
C LEU A 135 -37.29 -9.45 -4.41
N GLN A 136 -37.20 -10.79 -4.31
CA GLN A 136 -37.72 -11.57 -3.19
C GLN A 136 -37.29 -11.02 -1.82
N PRO A 137 -38.10 -11.20 -0.75
CA PRO A 137 -37.83 -10.61 0.55
C PRO A 137 -36.44 -11.01 1.04
N LEU A 138 -35.56 -10.01 1.19
CA LEU A 138 -34.22 -10.16 1.74
C LEU A 138 -34.33 -10.65 3.20
N ASN A 139 -34.37 -11.96 3.38
CA ASN A 139 -33.90 -12.65 4.60
C ASN A 139 -32.37 -12.46 4.81
N CYS A 140 -31.76 -11.47 4.15
CA CYS A 140 -30.33 -11.34 3.91
C CYS A 140 -29.68 -10.13 4.58
N PHE A 141 -30.34 -9.43 5.51
CA PHE A 141 -29.67 -8.32 6.21
C PHE A 141 -28.78 -8.79 7.37
N PHE A 142 -29.10 -9.90 8.04
CA PHE A 142 -28.29 -10.41 9.14
C PHE A 142 -28.47 -11.93 9.32
N SER A 143 -27.44 -12.74 9.03
CA SER A 143 -27.33 -14.09 9.60
C SER A 143 -26.41 -14.03 10.80
N SER A 144 -26.82 -14.57 11.95
CA SER A 144 -25.91 -14.77 13.09
C SER A 144 -24.78 -15.70 12.67
N THR A 145 -23.54 -15.21 12.72
CA THR A 145 -22.36 -16.07 12.67
C THR A 145 -21.86 -16.30 14.10
N ASP A 146 -21.23 -17.45 14.36
CA ASP A 146 -20.64 -17.77 15.67
C ASP A 146 -19.35 -16.95 15.95
N VAL A 147 -19.02 -15.99 15.08
CA VAL A 147 -17.85 -15.12 15.19
C VAL A 147 -18.31 -13.68 15.45
N PRO A 148 -18.02 -13.09 16.62
CA PRO A 148 -18.41 -11.72 16.93
C PRO A 148 -17.83 -10.72 15.91
N GLY A 149 -18.69 -9.91 15.28
CA GLY A 149 -18.27 -8.77 14.46
C GLY A 149 -18.16 -8.99 12.94
N ARG A 150 -18.66 -10.11 12.39
CA ARG A 150 -18.71 -10.34 10.94
C ARG A 150 -20.15 -10.52 10.44
N ILE A 151 -20.60 -9.61 9.58
CA ILE A 151 -21.81 -9.78 8.75
C ILE A 151 -21.32 -10.13 7.35
N ASN A 152 -21.68 -11.29 6.81
CA ASN A 152 -21.38 -11.61 5.42
C ASN A 152 -22.33 -10.85 4.50
N TYR A 153 -21.77 -10.07 3.57
CA TYR A 153 -22.48 -9.52 2.42
C TYR A 153 -22.25 -10.47 1.25
N PHE A 154 -23.30 -11.17 0.79
CA PHE A 154 -23.25 -11.94 -0.46
C PHE A 154 -24.06 -11.20 -1.51
N THR A 155 -23.39 -10.43 -2.35
CA THR A 155 -23.82 -10.25 -3.75
C THR A 155 -22.90 -11.12 -4.59
N GLY A 156 -23.46 -11.93 -5.49
CA GLY A 156 -22.78 -13.03 -6.17
C GLY A 156 -21.37 -12.74 -6.71
N ASP A 157 -20.56 -13.79 -6.66
CA ASP A 157 -19.29 -14.07 -7.35
C ASP A 157 -18.48 -12.85 -7.85
N ALA A 158 -17.88 -12.12 -6.92
CA ALA A 158 -16.59 -11.45 -7.11
C ALA A 158 -15.99 -11.12 -5.73
N GLU A 159 -14.89 -11.78 -5.38
CA GLU A 159 -14.03 -11.40 -4.25
C GLU A 159 -13.21 -10.16 -4.65
N GLU A 160 -13.82 -8.97 -4.58
CA GLU A 160 -13.07 -7.72 -4.51
C GLU A 160 -13.42 -6.98 -3.22
N GLU A 161 -12.38 -6.75 -2.41
CA GLU A 161 -12.43 -5.92 -1.21
C GLU A 161 -12.85 -4.49 -1.60
N ALA A 162 -14.12 -4.17 -1.37
CA ALA A 162 -14.63 -2.83 -1.62
C ALA A 162 -14.18 -1.87 -0.50
N GLU A 163 -12.96 -1.36 -0.62
CA GLU A 163 -12.62 -0.03 -0.07
C GLU A 163 -13.52 1.01 -0.76
N TYR A 164 -14.25 1.80 0.03
CA TYR A 164 -15.07 2.89 -0.47
C TYR A 164 -14.19 3.97 -1.13
N SER A 165 -14.02 3.89 -2.45
CA SER A 165 -13.47 4.95 -3.26
C SER A 165 -14.59 5.93 -3.62
N GLY A 166 -14.61 7.09 -2.96
CA GLY A 166 -15.65 8.11 -3.10
C GLY A 166 -15.67 8.85 -4.44
N ARG A 167 -15.88 8.14 -5.56
CA ARG A 167 -16.16 8.71 -6.89
C ARG A 167 -17.10 7.81 -7.69
N GLY A 168 -18.38 7.83 -7.34
CA GLY A 168 -19.47 7.27 -8.15
C GLY A 168 -20.50 8.35 -8.45
N ASN A 169 -20.74 8.62 -9.72
CA ASN A 169 -21.47 9.78 -10.23
C ASN A 169 -22.95 9.47 -10.55
N ASP A 170 -23.61 8.60 -9.76
CA ASP A 170 -24.96 8.14 -10.06
C ASP A 170 -26.00 8.39 -8.95
N LEU A 171 -27.19 8.77 -9.42
CA LEU A 171 -28.34 9.39 -8.75
C LEU A 171 -29.14 8.51 -7.76
N ALA A 172 -28.47 7.68 -6.95
CA ALA A 172 -29.10 7.06 -5.78
C ALA A 172 -28.18 7.22 -4.58
N GLN A 173 -28.59 8.00 -3.58
CA GLN A 173 -27.82 8.17 -2.35
C GLN A 173 -27.62 6.78 -1.70
N PRO A 174 -26.37 6.30 -1.53
CA PRO A 174 -26.13 5.00 -0.95
C PRO A 174 -26.59 5.00 0.50
N LEU A 175 -27.39 4.00 0.85
CA LEU A 175 -27.99 3.84 2.16
C LEU A 175 -26.88 3.50 3.17
N ARG A 176 -26.64 4.37 4.16
CA ARG A 176 -25.48 4.24 5.08
C ARG A 176 -25.91 3.57 6.39
N ILE A 177 -25.89 2.24 6.44
CA ILE A 177 -25.96 1.49 7.69
C ILE A 177 -24.53 1.16 8.12
N GLU A 178 -24.20 1.43 9.38
CA GLU A 178 -22.87 1.10 9.89
C GLU A 178 -22.82 -0.41 10.27
N LEU A 179 -21.88 -1.13 9.67
CA LEU A 179 -21.72 -2.60 9.73
C LEU A 179 -21.51 -3.19 11.14
N PHE A 180 -21.27 -2.34 12.14
CA PHE A 180 -21.03 -2.75 13.52
C PHE A 180 -22.32 -3.00 14.33
N THR A 181 -23.48 -2.85 13.68
CA THR A 181 -24.78 -2.94 14.34
C THR A 181 -25.51 -4.22 13.95
N GLY A 182 -26.01 -4.96 14.95
CA GLY A 182 -26.85 -6.12 14.77
C GLY A 182 -28.35 -5.78 14.87
N PRO A 183 -29.24 -6.73 14.57
CA PRO A 183 -30.67 -6.57 14.83
C PRO A 183 -30.92 -6.45 16.33
N ALA A 184 -32.01 -5.77 16.70
CA ALA A 184 -32.44 -5.59 18.08
C ALA A 184 -32.60 -6.95 18.79
N SER A 185 -31.92 -7.16 19.93
CA SER A 185 -31.92 -8.45 20.62
C SER A 185 -33.30 -8.77 21.20
N SER A 186 -33.92 -9.88 20.79
CA SER A 186 -35.12 -10.39 21.45
C SER A 186 -34.73 -11.04 22.78
N SER A 187 -35.05 -10.43 23.91
CA SER A 187 -34.98 -11.11 25.20
C SER A 187 -35.89 -12.35 25.15
N LYS A 188 -35.30 -13.54 25.34
CA LYS A 188 -36.06 -14.80 25.43
C LYS A 188 -36.84 -14.78 26.74
N GLY A 189 -38.16 -14.52 26.69
CA GLY A 189 -39.06 -14.87 27.79
C GLY A 189 -40.20 -13.91 28.12
N SER A 190 -40.30 -12.72 27.52
CA SER A 190 -41.42 -11.81 27.80
C SER A 190 -42.33 -11.63 26.58
N LYS A 191 -43.60 -11.32 26.83
CA LYS A 191 -44.60 -10.95 25.81
C LYS A 191 -44.17 -9.62 25.17
N ASN A 192 -43.20 -9.66 24.25
CA ASN A 192 -42.48 -8.50 23.75
C ASN A 192 -43.37 -7.55 22.94
N THR A 193 -43.54 -6.34 23.45
CA THR A 193 -43.97 -5.20 22.66
C THR A 193 -42.82 -4.73 21.76
N ALA A 194 -43.10 -3.93 20.73
CA ALA A 194 -42.05 -3.40 19.84
C ALA A 194 -41.00 -2.55 20.59
N SER A 195 -41.37 -1.90 21.71
CA SER A 195 -40.44 -1.08 22.50
C SER A 195 -39.38 -1.89 23.23
N ASP A 196 -39.70 -3.11 23.66
CA ASP A 196 -38.78 -3.95 24.47
C ASP A 196 -37.55 -4.41 23.67
N ARG A 197 -37.64 -4.43 22.33
CA ARG A 197 -36.53 -4.83 21.44
C ARG A 197 -35.42 -3.78 21.41
N HIS A 198 -35.76 -2.50 21.60
CA HIS A 198 -34.84 -1.38 21.45
C HIS A 198 -34.41 -0.76 22.78
N GLU A 199 -34.68 -1.41 23.91
CA GLU A 199 -34.42 -0.89 25.26
C GLU A 199 -32.95 -0.52 25.50
N ASN A 200 -32.03 -1.26 24.88
CA ASN A 200 -30.58 -1.03 24.97
C ASN A 200 -30.03 -0.20 23.79
N CYS A 201 -30.87 0.30 22.89
CA CYS A 201 -30.42 1.20 21.83
C CYS A 201 -30.28 2.62 22.38
N GLY A 202 -29.15 3.26 22.08
CA GLY A 202 -28.92 4.67 22.41
C GLY A 202 -28.22 4.84 23.77
N PRO A 203 -28.54 5.90 24.53
CA PRO A 203 -27.82 6.23 25.76
C PRO A 203 -27.83 5.10 26.81
N SER A 204 -28.95 4.38 26.95
CA SER A 204 -29.13 3.31 27.95
C SER A 204 -28.15 2.14 27.77
N GLY A 205 -27.84 1.78 26.52
CA GLY A 205 -26.91 0.68 26.21
C GLY A 205 -25.43 1.08 26.20
N ALA A 206 -25.13 2.39 26.19
CA ALA A 206 -23.77 2.88 25.93
C ALA A 206 -22.75 2.31 26.91
N ARG A 207 -23.03 2.32 28.21
CA ARG A 207 -22.12 1.78 29.24
C ARG A 207 -21.84 0.29 29.07
N THR A 208 -22.83 -0.50 28.66
CA THR A 208 -22.67 -1.95 28.51
C THR A 208 -21.89 -2.30 27.26
N THR A 209 -22.15 -1.59 26.16
CA THR A 209 -21.57 -1.90 24.84
C THR A 209 -20.17 -1.30 24.67
N LEU A 210 -19.98 -0.04 25.04
CA LEU A 210 -18.72 0.68 24.78
C LEU A 210 -17.56 0.24 25.69
N LYS A 211 -17.85 -0.33 26.88
CA LYS A 211 -16.81 -0.72 27.86
C LYS A 211 -15.78 -1.73 27.34
N ASN A 212 -16.14 -2.48 26.30
CA ASN A 212 -15.30 -3.52 25.71
C ASN A 212 -14.64 -3.08 24.39
N LEU A 213 -14.96 -1.89 23.89
CA LEU A 213 -14.47 -1.40 22.61
C LEU A 213 -12.98 -1.10 22.69
N LYS A 214 -12.19 -1.70 21.79
CA LYS A 214 -10.73 -1.50 21.69
C LYS A 214 -10.33 -0.61 20.52
N SER A 215 -11.10 -0.65 19.44
CA SER A 215 -10.87 0.13 18.23
C SER A 215 -12.17 0.77 17.79
N ALA A 216 -12.11 2.01 17.34
CA ALA A 216 -13.24 2.74 16.81
C ALA A 216 -12.84 3.53 15.55
N SER A 217 -13.70 3.48 14.53
CA SER A 217 -13.49 4.19 13.27
C SER A 217 -14.73 4.99 12.90
N PHE A 218 -14.52 6.26 12.56
CA PHE A 218 -15.54 7.23 12.20
C PHE A 218 -15.27 7.84 10.83
N THR A 219 -14.61 7.09 9.94
CA THR A 219 -14.32 7.52 8.57
C THR A 219 -15.56 8.13 7.91
N LEU A 220 -15.45 9.37 7.42
CA LEU A 220 -16.53 10.12 6.77
C LEU A 220 -17.78 10.40 7.63
N VAL A 221 -17.72 10.19 8.95
CA VAL A 221 -18.75 10.66 9.87
C VAL A 221 -18.44 12.14 10.18
N PRO A 222 -19.42 13.05 10.24
CA PRO A 222 -19.18 14.48 10.45
C PRO A 222 -18.80 14.81 11.90
N VAL A 223 -17.87 14.05 12.51
CA VAL A 223 -17.33 14.33 13.84
C VAL A 223 -16.47 15.58 13.76
N PHE A 224 -16.71 16.56 14.63
CA PHE A 224 -15.90 17.79 14.66
C PHE A 224 -15.19 18.02 15.99
N ARG A 225 -15.73 17.53 17.10
CA ARG A 225 -15.13 17.64 18.44
C ARG A 225 -15.54 16.49 19.35
N ALA A 226 -14.80 16.30 20.43
CA ALA A 226 -15.32 15.68 21.64
C ALA A 226 -15.91 16.74 22.56
N LEU A 227 -16.87 16.34 23.39
CA LEU A 227 -17.35 17.16 24.49
C LEU A 227 -16.40 16.94 25.68
N HIS A 228 -15.97 18.02 26.32
CA HIS A 228 -15.10 17.96 27.48
C HIS A 228 -15.65 18.89 28.57
N GLY A 229 -15.65 18.43 29.83
CA GLY A 229 -15.83 19.27 31.02
C GLY A 229 -17.18 19.12 31.73
N GLU A 230 -17.54 20.16 32.48
CA GLU A 230 -18.80 20.27 33.21
C GLU A 230 -20.01 20.12 32.26
N PRO A 231 -21.17 19.63 32.76
CA PRO A 231 -22.38 19.47 31.97
C PRO A 231 -22.72 20.74 31.18
N ASN A 232 -22.62 20.65 29.84
CA ASN A 232 -23.00 21.73 28.94
C ASN A 232 -24.54 21.75 28.80
N PRO A 233 -25.20 22.93 28.75
CA PRO A 233 -26.63 23.03 28.38
C PRO A 233 -26.97 22.46 26.99
N GLU A 234 -25.98 22.22 26.12
CA GLU A 234 -26.17 21.54 24.85
C GLU A 234 -26.73 20.11 25.03
N LYS A 235 -27.79 19.79 24.28
CA LYS A 235 -28.44 18.48 24.35
C LYS A 235 -27.65 17.45 23.55
N VAL A 236 -27.16 16.43 24.25
CA VAL A 236 -26.48 15.27 23.65
C VAL A 236 -27.45 14.10 23.66
N HIS A 237 -28.26 13.96 22.61
CA HIS A 237 -29.42 13.07 22.62
C HIS A 237 -29.06 11.58 22.69
N LEU A 238 -27.89 11.22 22.17
CA LEU A 238 -27.43 9.84 22.14
C LEU A 238 -26.49 9.48 23.30
N TRP A 239 -26.03 10.44 24.09
CA TRP A 239 -25.05 10.17 25.15
C TRP A 239 -25.72 10.10 26.54
N PRO A 240 -25.37 9.13 27.41
CA PRO A 240 -26.07 8.90 28.68
C PRO A 240 -25.98 10.00 29.73
N ALA A 241 -24.99 10.89 29.66
CA ALA A 241 -24.90 12.04 30.57
C ALA A 241 -24.19 13.20 29.86
N PRO A 242 -24.78 14.40 29.76
CA PRO A 242 -24.03 15.58 29.34
C PRO A 242 -22.98 15.90 30.42
N GLY A 243 -21.70 15.98 30.03
CA GLY A 243 -20.58 16.12 30.95
C GLY A 243 -19.98 14.77 31.41
N GLY A 244 -18.72 14.79 31.83
CA GLY A 244 -17.91 13.60 32.14
C GLY A 244 -16.78 13.35 31.14
N THR A 245 -16.05 12.23 31.28
CA THR A 245 -14.95 11.88 30.36
C THR A 245 -15.33 10.70 29.47
N LEU A 246 -14.94 10.74 28.19
CA LEU A 246 -15.06 9.58 27.27
C LEU A 246 -14.47 8.29 27.89
N GLY A 247 -13.38 8.42 28.65
CA GLY A 247 -12.68 7.31 29.30
C GLY A 247 -13.54 6.50 30.28
N ASP A 248 -14.58 7.08 30.87
CA ASP A 248 -15.47 6.37 31.80
C ASP A 248 -16.32 5.30 31.10
N LEU A 249 -16.67 5.53 29.83
CA LEU A 249 -17.44 4.60 29.00
C LEU A 249 -16.56 3.82 28.02
N LEU A 250 -15.34 4.29 27.74
CA LEU A 250 -14.37 3.70 26.83
C LEU A 250 -13.04 3.32 27.54
N PRO A 251 -13.06 2.56 28.65
CA PRO A 251 -11.88 2.27 29.46
C PRO A 251 -10.84 1.37 28.76
N ARG A 252 -11.15 0.83 27.58
CA ARG A 252 -10.28 -0.12 26.84
C ARG A 252 -9.96 0.35 25.41
N LEU A 253 -10.37 1.56 25.03
CA LEU A 253 -10.12 2.05 23.68
C LEU A 253 -8.64 2.37 23.50
N GLU A 254 -8.02 1.75 22.50
CA GLU A 254 -6.60 1.85 22.17
C GLU A 254 -6.39 2.43 20.77
N ILE A 255 -7.35 2.28 19.86
CA ILE A 255 -7.27 2.74 18.47
C ILE A 255 -8.46 3.65 18.17
N LEU A 256 -8.19 4.86 17.68
CA LEU A 256 -9.22 5.80 17.24
C LEU A 256 -8.90 6.33 15.84
N GLU A 257 -9.84 6.14 14.93
CA GLU A 257 -9.77 6.68 13.58
C GLU A 257 -10.91 7.69 13.37
N ILE A 258 -10.53 8.95 13.17
CA ILE A 258 -11.43 10.06 12.86
C ILE A 258 -10.97 10.75 11.56
N ASN A 259 -10.55 9.94 10.59
CA ASN A 259 -10.09 10.40 9.28
C ASN A 259 -11.26 10.83 8.38
N ALA A 260 -11.00 11.85 7.56
CA ALA A 260 -11.99 12.45 6.66
C ALA A 260 -13.28 12.90 7.38
N CYS A 261 -13.14 13.46 8.57
CA CYS A 261 -14.22 14.00 9.38
C CYS A 261 -14.33 15.53 9.21
N LEU A 262 -14.96 16.21 10.18
CA LEU A 262 -15.07 17.67 10.24
C LEU A 262 -14.15 18.30 11.30
N SER A 263 -13.26 17.53 11.93
CA SER A 263 -12.26 18.11 12.82
C SER A 263 -11.36 19.07 12.04
N SER A 264 -11.17 20.27 12.59
CA SER A 264 -10.46 21.35 11.90
C SER A 264 -9.42 22.03 12.77
N ARG A 265 -9.24 21.52 13.98
CA ARG A 265 -8.34 22.05 15.01
C ARG A 265 -7.66 20.91 15.72
N TRP A 266 -6.35 21.04 15.90
CA TRP A 266 -5.61 20.10 16.75
C TRP A 266 -6.08 20.13 18.20
N VAL A 267 -6.52 21.29 18.70
CA VAL A 267 -7.08 21.42 20.06
C VAL A 267 -8.31 20.53 20.24
N GLU A 268 -9.18 20.40 19.23
CA GLU A 268 -10.37 19.51 19.29
C GLU A 268 -9.96 18.04 19.40
N VAL A 269 -8.95 17.63 18.63
CA VAL A 269 -8.39 16.28 18.66
C VAL A 269 -7.75 15.99 20.02
N ALA A 270 -6.98 16.93 20.56
CA ALA A 270 -6.31 16.78 21.84
C ALA A 270 -7.30 16.73 23.02
N GLN A 271 -8.35 17.55 22.98
CA GLN A 271 -9.46 17.51 23.95
C GLN A 271 -10.20 16.17 23.93
N ALA A 272 -10.26 15.49 22.78
CA ALA A 272 -10.77 14.13 22.73
C ALA A 272 -9.76 13.15 23.37
N CYS A 273 -8.52 13.17 22.91
CA CYS A 273 -7.50 12.18 23.29
C CYS A 273 -7.13 12.24 24.78
N VAL A 274 -7.12 13.42 25.40
CA VAL A 274 -6.83 13.55 26.85
C VAL A 274 -7.85 12.82 27.73
N GLN A 275 -9.07 12.59 27.23
CA GLN A 275 -10.11 11.84 27.94
C GLN A 275 -9.94 10.32 27.78
N MET A 276 -9.04 9.86 26.92
CA MET A 276 -8.83 8.44 26.58
C MET A 276 -7.35 8.05 26.83
N PRO A 277 -6.92 7.95 28.09
CA PRO A 277 -5.49 7.80 28.45
C PRO A 277 -4.84 6.49 27.99
N ARG A 278 -5.62 5.51 27.50
CA ARG A 278 -5.11 4.24 26.95
C ARG A 278 -4.92 4.27 25.43
N LEU A 279 -5.24 5.38 24.77
CA LEU A 279 -5.11 5.50 23.32
C LEU A 279 -3.63 5.33 22.89
N ARG A 280 -3.40 4.43 21.92
CA ARG A 280 -2.08 4.10 21.37
C ARG A 280 -1.96 4.39 19.89
N SER A 281 -3.07 4.32 19.15
CA SER A 281 -3.10 4.59 17.72
C SER A 281 -4.16 5.63 17.39
N LEU A 282 -3.75 6.65 16.63
CA LEU A 282 -4.60 7.75 16.23
C LEU A 282 -4.45 7.99 14.72
N ASN A 283 -5.57 7.93 14.01
CA ASN A 283 -5.66 8.31 12.62
C ASN A 283 -6.55 9.54 12.45
N VAL A 284 -5.96 10.65 12.04
CA VAL A 284 -6.66 11.93 11.77
C VAL A 284 -6.49 12.39 10.33
N SER A 285 -6.13 11.47 9.44
CA SER A 285 -5.89 11.69 8.02
C SER A 285 -7.04 12.40 7.31
N SER A 286 -6.74 13.12 6.23
CA SER A 286 -7.74 13.77 5.36
C SER A 286 -8.67 14.77 6.09
N ASN A 287 -8.25 15.29 7.24
CA ASN A 287 -8.86 16.45 7.89
C ASN A 287 -8.09 17.73 7.55
N ARG A 288 -8.71 18.90 7.79
CA ARG A 288 -8.06 20.23 7.65
C ARG A 288 -7.68 20.79 9.01
N LEU A 289 -6.80 20.08 9.74
CA LEU A 289 -6.43 20.42 11.10
C LEU A 289 -5.49 21.63 11.15
N ARG A 290 -5.98 22.72 11.72
CA ARG A 290 -5.20 23.93 11.98
C ARG A 290 -4.51 23.83 13.34
N LEU A 291 -3.25 24.21 13.38
CA LEU A 291 -2.49 24.38 14.63
C LEU A 291 -2.64 25.81 15.17
N PRO A 292 -2.56 26.00 16.49
CA PRO A 292 -2.40 27.32 17.07
C PRO A 292 -1.18 28.05 16.49
N LEU A 293 -1.26 29.38 16.40
CA LEU A 293 -0.10 30.18 15.98
C LEU A 293 1.08 29.97 16.95
N SER A 294 2.32 30.01 16.45
CA SER A 294 3.47 30.05 17.36
C SER A 294 3.44 31.35 18.16
N PRO A 295 3.94 31.36 19.42
CA PRO A 295 3.99 32.56 20.25
C PRO A 295 4.66 33.75 19.54
N SER A 296 5.80 33.49 18.88
CA SER A 296 6.54 34.50 18.11
C SER A 296 5.70 35.16 16.99
N LYS A 297 5.03 34.36 16.17
CA LYS A 297 4.17 34.86 15.09
C LYS A 297 2.92 35.55 15.65
N SER A 298 2.44 35.12 16.82
CA SER A 298 1.31 35.75 17.48
C SER A 298 1.66 37.16 17.94
N GLU A 299 2.86 37.37 18.49
CA GLU A 299 3.35 38.70 18.88
C GLU A 299 3.55 39.61 17.66
N GLU A 300 4.12 39.10 16.56
CA GLU A 300 4.24 39.83 15.29
C GLU A 300 2.87 40.29 14.77
N LEU A 301 1.85 39.42 14.86
CA LEU A 301 0.49 39.73 14.44
C LEU A 301 -0.15 40.83 15.29
N THR A 302 0.17 40.90 16.58
CA THR A 302 -0.36 41.96 17.46
C THR A 302 0.29 43.31 17.23
N ASN A 303 1.52 43.34 16.70
CA ASN A 303 2.33 44.55 16.59
C ASN A 303 2.18 45.28 15.23
N SER A 304 1.40 44.74 14.29
CA SER A 304 1.23 45.30 12.95
C SER A 304 -0.24 45.45 12.55
N PRO A 305 -0.64 46.52 11.84
CA PRO A 305 -2.00 46.64 11.32
C PRO A 305 -2.22 45.62 10.19
N HIS A 306 -3.09 44.64 10.41
CA HIS A 306 -3.48 43.66 9.41
C HIS A 306 -4.84 43.99 8.79
N SER A 307 -4.97 43.79 7.47
CA SER A 307 -6.28 43.91 6.83
C SER A 307 -7.18 42.74 7.22
N GLU A 308 -8.50 42.95 7.21
CA GLU A 308 -9.49 41.86 7.35
C GLU A 308 -9.27 40.73 6.33
N ALA A 309 -8.71 41.01 5.16
CA ALA A 309 -8.37 39.98 4.19
C ALA A 309 -7.21 39.09 4.67
N ASP A 310 -6.23 39.65 5.37
CA ASP A 310 -5.06 38.92 5.85
C ASP A 310 -5.40 38.07 7.08
N LEU A 311 -6.19 38.60 8.02
CA LEU A 311 -6.72 37.83 9.15
C LEU A 311 -7.55 36.63 8.68
N ARG A 312 -8.38 36.81 7.64
CA ARG A 312 -9.14 35.69 7.04
C ARG A 312 -8.24 34.61 6.46
N LYS A 313 -7.18 35.00 5.73
CA LYS A 313 -6.19 34.03 5.21
C LYS A 313 -5.50 33.28 6.36
N LEU A 314 -5.10 33.98 7.41
CA LEU A 314 -4.48 33.35 8.58
C LEU A 314 -5.42 32.38 9.29
N ARG A 315 -6.71 32.73 9.44
CA ARG A 315 -7.74 31.82 9.98
C ARG A 315 -7.92 30.56 9.13
N MET A 316 -7.66 30.60 7.83
CA MET A 316 -7.71 29.39 7.00
C MET A 316 -6.53 28.44 7.26
N LEU A 317 -5.41 28.95 7.78
CA LEU A 317 -4.17 28.20 7.98
C LEU A 317 -3.93 27.80 9.44
N TYR A 318 -4.31 28.67 10.37
CA TYR A 318 -4.02 28.54 11.79
C TYR A 318 -5.28 28.70 12.65
N ASP A 319 -5.22 28.13 13.85
CA ASP A 319 -6.19 28.34 14.90
C ASP A 319 -5.84 29.61 15.67
N LEU A 320 -6.49 30.72 15.33
CA LEU A 320 -6.26 32.02 15.98
C LEU A 320 -6.99 32.14 17.32
N ASP A 321 -7.92 31.24 17.60
CA ASP A 321 -8.82 31.34 18.74
C ASP A 321 -8.32 30.53 19.95
N ALA A 322 -7.28 29.72 19.77
CA ALA A 322 -6.64 28.96 20.82
C ALA A 322 -5.40 29.68 21.36
N ASP A 323 -5.25 29.66 22.68
CA ASP A 323 -4.04 30.12 23.36
C ASP A 323 -2.89 29.14 23.08
N PRO A 324 -1.76 29.58 22.48
CA PRO A 324 -0.68 28.69 22.11
C PRO A 324 -0.05 27.95 23.30
N ALA A 325 0.13 28.62 24.44
CA ALA A 325 0.79 28.05 25.61
C ALA A 325 -0.07 26.96 26.28
N ARG A 326 -1.36 27.22 26.47
CA ARG A 326 -2.33 26.24 26.99
C ARG A 326 -2.51 25.06 26.03
N SER A 327 -2.47 25.33 24.73
CA SER A 327 -2.58 24.27 23.72
C SER A 327 -1.39 23.33 23.78
N ASP A 328 -0.17 23.86 23.91
CA ASP A 328 1.05 23.05 24.04
C ASP A 328 1.02 22.14 25.28
N GLU A 329 0.59 22.67 26.42
CA GLU A 329 0.38 21.88 27.65
C GLU A 329 -0.67 20.77 27.43
N LEU A 330 -1.77 21.09 26.74
CA LEU A 330 -2.81 20.11 26.41
C LEU A 330 -2.27 19.01 25.49
N PHE A 331 -1.48 19.34 24.47
CA PHE A 331 -0.93 18.36 23.54
C PHE A 331 0.01 17.37 24.22
N HIS A 332 0.88 17.85 25.11
CA HIS A 332 1.75 17.00 25.92
C HIS A 332 0.97 16.06 26.85
N LYS A 333 -0.18 16.49 27.37
CA LYS A 333 -1.08 15.63 28.16
C LYS A 333 -1.88 14.65 27.30
N ALA A 334 -2.22 15.04 26.07
CA ALA A 334 -3.09 14.25 25.20
C ALA A 334 -2.36 13.09 24.50
N PHE A 335 -1.08 13.23 24.17
CA PHE A 335 -0.36 12.26 23.33
C PHE A 335 0.88 11.54 23.94
N PRO A 336 1.06 11.45 25.28
CA PRO A 336 2.31 10.92 25.85
C PRO A 336 2.54 9.43 25.57
N HIS A 337 1.46 8.67 25.35
CA HIS A 337 1.49 7.21 25.15
C HIS A 337 1.15 6.78 23.72
N LEU A 338 1.03 7.74 22.79
CA LEU A 338 0.70 7.45 21.41
C LEU A 338 1.89 6.75 20.74
N CYS A 339 1.65 5.54 20.23
CA CYS A 339 2.64 4.69 19.56
C CYS A 339 2.51 4.73 18.04
N GLN A 340 1.32 5.02 17.52
CA GLN A 340 1.07 5.13 16.09
C GLN A 340 0.29 6.41 15.77
N LEU A 341 0.78 7.14 14.77
CA LEU A 341 0.16 8.36 14.29
C LEU A 341 0.07 8.35 12.77
N VAL A 342 -1.15 8.54 12.25
CA VAL A 342 -1.44 8.53 10.82
C VAL A 342 -2.03 9.88 10.42
N LEU A 343 -1.30 10.61 9.56
CA LEU A 343 -1.58 11.97 9.10
C LEU A 343 -1.66 12.04 7.57
N VAL A 344 -2.19 11.03 6.91
CA VAL A 344 -2.22 10.94 5.45
C VAL A 344 -3.12 12.02 4.83
N ARG A 345 -2.66 12.68 3.76
CA ARG A 345 -3.41 13.77 3.07
C ARG A 345 -3.90 14.88 4.01
N SER A 346 -3.06 15.29 4.95
CA SER A 346 -3.27 16.44 5.82
C SER A 346 -2.81 17.72 5.12
N GLU A 347 -3.72 18.39 4.39
CA GLU A 347 -3.40 19.52 3.48
C GLU A 347 -2.60 20.69 4.12
N LEU A 348 -2.71 20.88 5.44
CA LEU A 348 -2.04 21.96 6.18
C LEU A 348 -0.74 21.51 6.88
N LEU A 349 -0.32 20.26 6.71
CA LEU A 349 0.87 19.72 7.37
C LEU A 349 2.14 20.12 6.61
N ASP A 350 3.03 20.81 7.32
CA ASP A 350 4.40 21.10 6.90
C ASP A 350 5.41 20.54 7.93
N TRP A 351 6.71 20.61 7.63
CA TRP A 351 7.76 20.14 8.55
C TRP A 351 7.77 20.90 9.88
N ALA A 352 7.51 22.20 9.87
CA ALA A 352 7.48 23.01 11.10
C ALA A 352 6.34 22.58 12.05
N SER A 353 5.22 22.15 11.50
CA SER A 353 4.09 21.59 12.24
C SER A 353 4.37 20.16 12.69
N LEU A 354 4.93 19.33 11.81
CA LEU A 354 5.24 17.93 12.08
C LEU A 354 6.29 17.78 13.20
N THR A 355 7.32 18.63 13.24
CA THR A 355 8.33 18.59 14.31
C THR A 355 7.72 18.86 15.69
N LYS A 356 6.76 19.80 15.79
CA LYS A 356 6.02 20.03 17.05
C LYS A 356 5.17 18.82 17.44
N ILE A 357 4.45 18.25 16.47
CA ILE A 357 3.62 17.06 16.71
C ILE A 357 4.48 15.91 17.22
N ILE A 358 5.64 15.68 16.62
CA ILE A 358 6.60 14.64 17.04
C ILE A 358 7.04 14.84 18.50
N LEU A 359 7.28 16.08 18.93
CA LEU A 359 7.68 16.39 20.31
C LEU A 359 6.57 16.10 21.32
N TRP A 360 5.30 16.20 20.93
CA TRP A 360 4.17 15.82 21.78
C TRP A 360 3.97 14.30 21.87
N THR A 361 4.58 13.53 20.97
CA THR A 361 4.44 12.06 20.87
C THR A 361 5.77 11.33 21.16
N PRO A 362 6.29 11.36 22.41
CA PRO A 362 7.59 10.77 22.73
C PRO A 362 7.63 9.23 22.63
N SER A 363 6.47 8.57 22.66
CA SER A 363 6.34 7.10 22.61
C SER A 363 6.14 6.54 21.19
N LEU A 364 6.28 7.38 20.16
CA LEU A 364 5.93 7.03 18.78
C LEU A 364 6.82 5.91 18.23
N LYS A 365 6.20 4.98 17.49
CA LYS A 365 6.82 3.81 16.86
C LYS A 365 6.46 3.68 15.38
N SER A 366 5.26 4.09 14.99
CA SER A 366 4.83 4.12 13.60
C SER A 366 4.32 5.52 13.25
N LEU A 367 4.89 6.11 12.20
CA LEU A 367 4.49 7.41 11.68
C LEU A 367 4.20 7.29 10.19
N SER A 368 2.97 7.63 9.79
CA SER A 368 2.62 7.80 8.37
C SER A 368 2.18 9.23 8.11
N VAL A 369 2.89 9.87 7.19
CA VAL A 369 2.60 11.22 6.68
C VAL A 369 2.46 11.19 5.16
N ALA A 370 1.98 10.06 4.62
CA ALA A 370 1.88 9.88 3.18
C ALA A 370 0.97 10.92 2.51
N TYR A 371 1.26 11.23 1.25
CA TYR A 371 0.51 12.15 0.40
C TYR A 371 0.38 13.58 0.99
N ASN A 372 1.38 14.02 1.75
CA ASN A 372 1.53 15.39 2.24
C ASN A 372 2.66 16.10 1.48
N LYS A 373 2.52 17.37 1.15
CA LYS A 373 3.54 18.11 0.38
C LYS A 373 4.67 18.63 1.27
N LEU A 374 5.39 17.73 1.93
CA LEU A 374 6.42 18.09 2.90
C LEU A 374 7.72 18.57 2.24
N GLY A 375 8.07 18.01 1.08
CA GLY A 375 9.38 18.21 0.47
C GLY A 375 10.50 17.56 1.28
N ASP A 376 11.72 18.06 1.12
CA ASP A 376 12.89 17.54 1.83
C ASP A 376 12.87 17.88 3.32
N ILE A 377 13.42 16.97 4.12
CA ILE A 377 13.57 17.16 5.56
C ILE A 377 14.48 18.38 5.87
N PRO A 378 14.14 19.23 6.86
CA PRO A 378 14.95 20.40 7.24
C PRO A 378 16.32 20.03 7.80
N ASP A 379 17.28 20.95 7.67
CA ASP A 379 18.65 20.75 8.16
C ASP A 379 18.79 21.05 9.68
N ASP A 380 17.86 21.81 10.24
CA ASP A 380 17.90 22.38 11.59
C ASP A 380 16.98 21.66 12.59
N LEU A 381 16.87 20.34 12.49
CA LEU A 381 16.08 19.55 13.44
C LEU A 381 16.72 19.52 14.83
N SER A 382 15.88 19.61 15.86
CA SER A 382 16.34 19.44 17.25
C SER A 382 16.75 17.99 17.53
N THR A 383 17.66 17.82 18.49
CA THR A 383 18.13 16.50 18.93
C THR A 383 17.01 15.60 19.44
N ASP A 384 15.97 16.18 20.05
CA ASP A 384 14.80 15.43 20.53
C ASP A 384 13.95 14.89 19.38
N VAL A 385 13.74 15.68 18.31
CA VAL A 385 13.02 15.22 17.11
C VAL A 385 13.81 14.10 16.43
N ILE A 386 15.12 14.26 16.27
CA ILE A 386 16.00 13.23 15.68
C ILE A 386 15.90 11.94 16.50
N ARG A 387 15.95 12.02 17.84
CA ARG A 387 15.82 10.85 18.72
C ARG A 387 14.50 10.12 18.53
N VAL A 388 13.38 10.84 18.37
CA VAL A 388 12.08 10.20 18.11
C VAL A 388 12.04 9.56 16.73
N LEU A 389 12.54 10.24 15.69
CA LEU A 389 12.60 9.70 14.32
C LEU A 389 13.47 8.43 14.23
N GLN A 390 14.63 8.41 14.90
CA GLN A 390 15.47 7.22 15.01
C GLN A 390 14.83 6.11 15.86
N GLY A 391 13.87 6.49 16.70
CA GLY A 391 13.08 5.62 17.58
C GLY A 391 11.88 4.94 16.91
N LEU A 392 11.64 5.19 15.62
CA LEU A 392 10.55 4.62 14.83
C LEU A 392 10.90 3.20 14.36
N VAL A 393 9.89 2.34 14.37
CA VAL A 393 9.89 0.99 13.77
C VAL A 393 9.35 1.05 12.34
N GLU A 394 8.41 1.96 12.08
CA GLU A 394 7.81 2.17 10.77
C GLU A 394 7.75 3.65 10.44
N LEU A 395 8.18 3.99 9.23
CA LEU A 395 8.10 5.35 8.69
C LEU A 395 7.59 5.32 7.25
N ASP A 396 6.46 5.98 7.04
CA ASP A 396 5.83 6.12 5.73
C ASP A 396 5.84 7.58 5.27
N LEU A 397 6.67 7.82 4.25
CA LEU A 397 6.89 9.10 3.58
C LEU A 397 6.45 9.03 2.11
N THR A 398 5.51 8.14 1.78
CA THR A 398 4.97 7.98 0.43
C THR A 398 4.41 9.29 -0.11
N ALA A 399 4.75 9.67 -1.34
CA ALA A 399 4.24 10.86 -2.02
C ALA A 399 4.42 12.15 -1.19
N THR A 400 5.61 12.33 -0.59
CA THR A 400 5.93 13.53 0.20
C THR A 400 6.61 14.64 -0.60
N GLU A 401 6.78 14.45 -1.91
CA GLU A 401 7.54 15.33 -2.81
C GLU A 401 9.05 15.41 -2.46
N MET A 402 9.56 14.44 -1.71
CA MET A 402 10.97 14.36 -1.34
C MET A 402 11.87 14.14 -2.56
N THR A 403 13.03 14.79 -2.57
CA THR A 403 14.04 14.66 -3.62
C THR A 403 15.39 14.14 -3.09
N ASN A 404 15.74 14.48 -1.85
CA ASN A 404 17.07 14.26 -1.30
C ASN A 404 17.09 13.21 -0.18
N LEU A 405 17.38 11.96 -0.55
CA LEU A 405 17.55 10.86 0.40
C LEU A 405 18.78 10.99 1.31
N ASN A 406 19.84 11.70 0.90
CA ASN A 406 21.04 11.82 1.74
C ASN A 406 20.70 12.48 3.09
N LYS A 407 19.86 13.53 3.06
CA LYS A 407 19.44 14.24 4.28
C LYS A 407 18.62 13.33 5.19
N LEU A 408 17.62 12.65 4.63
CA LEU A 408 16.80 11.71 5.38
C LEU A 408 17.67 10.63 6.02
N PHE A 409 18.51 9.96 5.23
CA PHE A 409 19.33 8.85 5.70
C PHE A 409 20.39 9.30 6.70
N GLY A 410 20.92 10.53 6.61
CA GLY A 410 21.78 11.10 7.65
C GLY A 410 21.10 11.20 9.02
N ILE A 411 19.77 11.30 9.06
CA ILE A 411 18.97 11.38 10.29
C ILE A 411 18.53 10.00 10.75
N ILE A 412 17.85 9.22 9.89
CA ILE A 412 17.24 7.94 10.28
C ILE A 412 18.14 6.72 10.06
N GLY A 413 19.23 6.86 9.31
CA GLY A 413 20.19 5.79 9.00
C GLY A 413 20.75 5.09 10.24
N PRO A 414 21.20 5.82 11.27
CA PRO A 414 21.66 5.22 12.52
C PRO A 414 20.59 4.44 13.32
N SER A 415 19.32 4.43 12.88
CA SER A 415 18.29 3.67 13.58
C SER A 415 18.60 2.17 13.59
N VAL A 416 18.58 1.61 14.79
CA VAL A 416 18.74 0.17 15.03
C VAL A 416 17.42 -0.55 15.22
N ILE A 417 16.28 0.13 15.04
CA ILE A 417 14.95 -0.48 15.24
C ILE A 417 13.98 -0.25 14.09
N LEU A 418 14.32 0.61 13.12
CA LEU A 418 13.51 0.80 11.93
C LEU A 418 13.44 -0.50 11.12
N GLU A 419 12.24 -1.02 10.93
CA GLU A 419 11.96 -2.26 10.20
C GLU A 419 11.31 -1.99 8.84
N THR A 420 10.48 -0.95 8.74
CA THR A 420 9.71 -0.62 7.55
C THR A 420 9.91 0.84 7.15
N LEU A 421 10.35 1.06 5.92
CA LEU A 421 10.54 2.38 5.32
C LEU A 421 9.83 2.47 3.97
N LEU A 422 8.82 3.32 3.88
CA LEU A 422 8.03 3.51 2.66
C LEU A 422 8.33 4.88 2.03
N LEU A 423 8.86 4.88 0.81
CA LEU A 423 9.31 6.07 0.09
C LEU A 423 8.70 6.17 -1.32
N ASP A 424 7.58 5.48 -1.54
CA ASP A 424 6.93 5.43 -2.84
C ASP A 424 6.55 6.83 -3.35
N ARG A 425 6.46 7.00 -4.67
CA ARG A 425 5.89 8.22 -5.30
C ARG A 425 6.63 9.52 -4.94
N ASN A 426 7.91 9.43 -4.60
CA ASN A 426 8.77 10.59 -4.36
C ASN A 426 9.65 10.89 -5.59
N LYS A 427 10.17 12.12 -5.65
CA LYS A 427 11.01 12.62 -6.76
C LYS A 427 12.49 12.28 -6.53
N ILE A 428 12.74 11.05 -6.07
CA ILE A 428 14.06 10.57 -5.69
C ILE A 428 14.78 10.10 -6.94
N SER A 429 15.79 10.84 -7.38
CA SER A 429 16.62 10.49 -8.55
C SER A 429 17.93 9.80 -8.20
N PHE A 430 18.35 9.87 -6.92
CA PHE A 430 19.63 9.35 -6.46
C PHE A 430 19.48 8.60 -5.13
N PHE A 431 20.08 7.41 -5.06
CA PHE A 431 20.19 6.62 -3.83
C PHE A 431 21.57 6.82 -3.18
N PRO A 432 21.65 7.18 -1.89
CA PRO A 432 22.90 7.50 -1.20
C PRO A 432 23.79 6.28 -1.00
N THR A 433 25.11 6.50 -0.97
CA THR A 433 26.07 5.47 -0.54
C THR A 433 25.92 5.25 0.96
N LEU A 434 25.70 4.00 1.38
CA LEU A 434 25.56 3.65 2.79
C LEU A 434 26.94 3.50 3.47
N PRO A 435 27.11 3.96 4.72
CA PRO A 435 28.37 3.81 5.43
C PRO A 435 28.63 2.35 5.80
N LEU A 436 29.86 1.91 5.62
CA LEU A 436 30.30 0.53 5.83
C LEU A 436 30.73 0.29 7.27
N CYS A 437 30.48 -0.92 7.80
CA CYS A 437 30.99 -1.32 9.11
C CYS A 437 32.51 -1.27 9.16
N SER A 438 33.07 -0.54 10.13
CA SER A 438 34.53 -0.37 10.27
C SER A 438 35.28 -1.61 10.80
N ASN A 439 34.58 -2.69 11.20
CA ASN A 439 35.18 -3.87 11.84
C ASN A 439 35.05 -5.12 10.97
N VAL A 440 36.14 -5.48 10.28
CA VAL A 440 36.48 -6.89 10.08
C VAL A 440 37.11 -7.36 11.39
N ASP A 441 36.48 -8.32 12.06
CA ASP A 441 37.02 -8.95 13.27
C ASP A 441 38.48 -9.36 13.06
N GLN A 442 39.40 -8.78 13.85
CA GLN A 442 40.79 -9.22 13.94
C GLN A 442 40.96 -10.59 14.62
N ASP A 443 39.87 -11.22 15.06
CA ASP A 443 39.89 -12.40 15.94
C ASP A 443 39.74 -13.75 15.24
N ASN A 444 39.72 -13.81 13.91
CA ASN A 444 39.84 -15.09 13.19
C ASN A 444 41.06 -15.10 12.26
N ARG A 445 42.26 -15.04 12.85
CA ARG A 445 43.50 -15.46 12.17
C ARG A 445 43.53 -16.97 12.03
N THR A 446 42.83 -17.50 11.03
CA THR A 446 43.33 -18.65 10.28
C THR A 446 44.12 -18.11 9.11
N THR A 447 45.44 -18.25 9.22
CA THR A 447 46.48 -18.06 8.22
C THR A 447 46.04 -18.14 6.76
N ASP A 448 45.98 -16.98 6.08
CA ASP A 448 46.49 -16.87 4.72
C ASP A 448 46.88 -15.41 4.42
N VAL A 449 48.18 -15.13 4.36
CA VAL A 449 48.77 -13.77 4.34
C VAL A 449 48.75 -13.16 2.92
N GLY A 450 47.81 -13.59 2.07
CA GLY A 450 47.71 -13.18 0.66
C GLY A 450 46.53 -12.27 0.29
N GLN A 451 45.51 -12.11 1.15
CA GLN A 451 44.23 -11.49 0.76
C GLN A 451 43.83 -10.21 1.53
N ALA A 452 44.69 -9.71 2.43
CA ALA A 452 44.33 -8.61 3.33
C ALA A 452 44.11 -7.24 2.65
N ASN A 453 44.49 -7.06 1.38
CA ASN A 453 44.30 -5.79 0.64
C ASN A 453 43.09 -5.77 -0.31
N LEU A 454 42.23 -6.80 -0.32
CA LEU A 454 41.06 -6.91 -1.22
C LEU A 454 39.68 -6.81 -0.53
N MET A 455 39.63 -6.67 0.80
CA MET A 455 38.36 -6.75 1.54
C MET A 455 37.64 -5.41 1.81
N VAL A 456 38.26 -4.26 1.57
CA VAL A 456 37.66 -2.95 1.94
C VAL A 456 36.57 -2.49 0.96
N ASP A 457 36.55 -3.02 -0.27
CA ASP A 457 35.62 -2.58 -1.34
C ASP A 457 34.63 -3.68 -1.78
N SER A 458 34.42 -4.73 -1.00
CA SER A 458 33.45 -5.77 -1.36
C SER A 458 32.01 -5.22 -1.27
N PRO A 459 31.17 -5.41 -2.31
CA PRO A 459 29.77 -4.95 -2.31
C PRO A 459 28.89 -5.68 -1.27
N PHE A 460 29.43 -6.72 -0.63
CA PHE A 460 28.76 -7.51 0.42
C PHE A 460 29.08 -7.05 1.84
N VAL A 461 29.97 -6.06 2.00
CA VAL A 461 30.22 -5.44 3.31
C VAL A 461 28.93 -4.75 3.78
N GLN A 462 28.50 -5.12 4.98
CA GLN A 462 27.25 -4.62 5.55
C GLN A 462 27.38 -3.16 5.98
N SER A 463 26.25 -2.45 5.92
CA SER A 463 26.19 -1.08 6.41
C SER A 463 26.01 -1.01 7.93
N GLU A 464 26.56 0.04 8.54
CA GLU A 464 26.25 0.42 9.93
C GLU A 464 24.84 1.00 10.07
N TRP A 465 24.28 1.51 8.97
CA TRP A 465 22.93 2.07 8.93
C TRP A 465 21.89 1.00 8.62
N PHE A 466 20.67 1.23 9.11
CA PHE A 466 19.49 0.43 8.78
C PHE A 466 19.65 -1.07 9.08
N SER A 467 20.25 -1.40 10.23
CA SER A 467 20.58 -2.78 10.63
C SER A 467 19.37 -3.71 10.78
N ASN A 468 18.16 -3.15 10.90
CA ASN A 468 16.90 -3.89 11.03
C ASN A 468 15.90 -3.67 9.91
N VAL A 469 16.20 -2.84 8.89
CA VAL A 469 15.24 -2.58 7.81
C VAL A 469 15.01 -3.88 7.02
N SER A 470 13.77 -4.33 7.06
CA SER A 470 13.31 -5.57 6.44
C SER A 470 12.38 -5.33 5.27
N THR A 471 11.64 -4.22 5.29
CA THR A 471 10.73 -3.80 4.24
C THR A 471 11.12 -2.41 3.75
N LEU A 472 11.40 -2.30 2.45
CA LEU A 472 11.70 -1.03 1.78
C LEU A 472 10.79 -0.86 0.56
N SER A 473 10.23 0.33 0.41
CA SER A 473 9.37 0.68 -0.72
C SER A 473 9.92 1.89 -1.48
N LEU A 474 10.18 1.72 -2.77
CA LEU A 474 10.75 2.73 -3.68
C LEU A 474 10.00 2.76 -5.02
N ARG A 475 8.72 2.38 -5.03
CA ARG A 475 7.87 2.38 -6.23
C ARG A 475 7.64 3.79 -6.73
N GLN A 476 7.59 3.99 -8.05
CA GLN A 476 7.31 5.31 -8.65
C GLN A 476 8.29 6.40 -8.17
N THR A 477 9.59 6.08 -8.22
CA THR A 477 10.70 7.02 -7.97
C THR A 477 11.44 7.34 -9.26
N ASP A 478 12.21 8.42 -9.28
CA ASP A 478 12.98 8.87 -10.45
C ASP A 478 14.37 8.18 -10.57
N LEU A 479 14.54 7.03 -9.93
CA LEU A 479 15.80 6.28 -9.93
C LEU A 479 16.07 5.69 -11.33
N ALA A 480 17.24 6.02 -11.88
CA ALA A 480 17.67 5.61 -13.21
C ALA A 480 18.98 4.79 -13.24
N ASP A 481 19.60 4.54 -12.07
CA ASP A 481 20.90 3.88 -11.95
C ASP A 481 20.81 2.60 -11.09
N TRP A 482 21.41 1.50 -11.56
CA TRP A 482 21.53 0.22 -10.84
C TRP A 482 22.33 0.31 -9.54
N LYS A 483 23.08 1.39 -9.30
CA LYS A 483 23.76 1.66 -8.03
C LYS A 483 22.84 1.50 -6.82
N VAL A 484 21.54 1.82 -6.94
CA VAL A 484 20.57 1.58 -5.86
C VAL A 484 20.58 0.11 -5.42
N ILE A 485 20.51 -0.84 -6.36
CA ILE A 485 20.49 -2.27 -6.04
C ILE A 485 21.80 -2.72 -5.40
N THR A 486 22.93 -2.13 -5.81
CA THR A 486 24.24 -2.38 -5.19
C THR A 486 24.30 -1.87 -3.75
N GLU A 487 23.68 -0.74 -3.43
CA GLU A 487 23.60 -0.26 -2.05
C GLU A 487 22.61 -1.08 -1.22
N LEU A 488 21.50 -1.57 -1.82
CA LEU A 488 20.55 -2.45 -1.13
C LEU A 488 21.15 -3.81 -0.72
N LEU A 489 22.20 -4.28 -1.41
CA LEU A 489 22.97 -5.47 -1.00
C LEU A 489 23.63 -5.33 0.39
N ARG A 490 23.87 -4.10 0.83
CA ARG A 490 24.52 -3.77 2.11
C ARG A 490 23.55 -3.77 3.30
N LEU A 491 22.25 -3.95 3.03
CA LEU A 491 21.21 -4.00 4.07
C LEU A 491 21.08 -5.44 4.58
N PRO A 492 21.41 -5.73 5.86
CA PRO A 492 21.58 -7.09 6.34
C PRO A 492 20.28 -7.88 6.45
N LYS A 493 19.13 -7.20 6.62
CA LYS A 493 17.84 -7.83 6.90
C LYS A 493 16.76 -7.55 5.86
N LEU A 494 17.11 -6.96 4.72
CA LEU A 494 16.15 -6.64 3.67
C LEU A 494 15.52 -7.92 3.10
N LYS A 495 14.20 -8.07 3.28
CA LYS A 495 13.41 -9.23 2.85
C LYS A 495 12.29 -8.86 1.89
N SER A 496 11.72 -7.66 1.99
CA SER A 496 10.62 -7.21 1.15
C SER A 496 11.00 -5.91 0.46
N LEU A 497 10.89 -5.89 -0.88
CA LEU A 497 11.19 -4.73 -1.69
C LEU A 497 10.02 -4.45 -2.65
N MET A 498 9.49 -3.23 -2.59
CA MET A 498 8.67 -2.69 -3.68
C MET A 498 9.56 -1.82 -4.55
N PHE A 499 9.81 -2.26 -5.78
CA PHE A 499 10.66 -1.58 -6.74
C PHE A 499 10.09 -1.82 -8.14
N CYS A 500 9.27 -0.87 -8.58
CA CYS A 500 8.64 -0.87 -9.89
C CYS A 500 8.30 0.56 -10.31
N GLU A 501 8.01 0.73 -11.60
CA GLU A 501 7.57 2.02 -12.18
C GLU A 501 8.60 3.14 -11.97
N CYS A 502 9.88 2.86 -12.24
CA CYS A 502 10.97 3.84 -12.21
C CYS A 502 11.76 3.83 -13.53
N PRO A 503 12.43 4.95 -13.90
CA PRO A 503 13.17 5.08 -15.15
C PRO A 503 14.20 3.97 -15.40
N LEU A 504 14.77 3.39 -14.34
CA LEU A 504 15.70 2.26 -14.42
C LEU A 504 15.10 1.04 -15.16
N LEU A 505 13.78 0.87 -15.10
CA LEU A 505 13.08 -0.31 -15.61
C LEU A 505 12.32 -0.07 -16.93
N ASP A 506 12.25 1.17 -17.43
CA ASP A 506 11.42 1.54 -18.59
C ASP A 506 11.75 0.76 -19.88
N ASN A 507 13.01 0.34 -20.04
CA ASN A 507 13.49 -0.37 -21.22
C ASN A 507 13.48 -1.90 -21.06
N ILE A 508 12.92 -2.43 -19.96
CA ILE A 508 12.97 -3.85 -19.61
C ILE A 508 11.55 -4.35 -19.36
N THR A 509 11.22 -5.57 -19.80
CA THR A 509 9.91 -6.14 -19.49
C THR A 509 9.78 -6.40 -17.99
N PRO A 510 8.57 -6.34 -17.39
CA PRO A 510 8.39 -6.59 -15.96
C PRO A 510 8.97 -7.94 -15.49
N GLN A 511 8.88 -8.98 -16.33
CA GLN A 511 9.43 -10.30 -16.04
C GLN A 511 10.96 -10.28 -16.03
N THR A 512 11.60 -9.64 -17.02
CA THR A 512 13.05 -9.52 -17.09
C THR A 512 13.60 -8.65 -15.96
N ALA A 513 12.89 -7.56 -15.60
CA ALA A 513 13.23 -6.71 -14.46
C ALA A 513 13.15 -7.49 -13.14
N HIS A 514 12.09 -8.29 -12.95
CA HIS A 514 11.95 -9.18 -11.81
C HIS A 514 13.14 -10.15 -11.69
N GLN A 515 13.49 -10.86 -12.77
CA GLN A 515 14.64 -11.76 -12.79
C GLN A 515 15.96 -11.04 -12.49
N GLU A 516 16.18 -9.86 -13.06
CA GLU A 516 17.40 -9.06 -12.87
C GLU A 516 17.58 -8.66 -11.39
N ILE A 517 16.52 -8.18 -10.74
CA ILE A 517 16.55 -7.79 -9.32
C ILE A 517 16.72 -9.01 -8.42
N VAL A 518 15.99 -10.10 -8.69
CA VAL A 518 16.07 -11.35 -7.90
C VAL A 518 17.48 -11.93 -7.92
N ALA A 519 18.15 -11.94 -9.07
CA ALA A 519 19.53 -12.42 -9.18
C ALA A 519 20.52 -11.52 -8.41
N ARG A 520 20.31 -10.20 -8.44
CA ARG A 520 21.17 -9.22 -7.77
C ARG A 520 20.97 -9.15 -6.25
N LEU A 521 19.82 -9.56 -5.71
CA LEU A 521 19.50 -9.51 -4.27
C LEU A 521 19.26 -10.92 -3.69
N PRO A 522 20.32 -11.62 -3.25
CA PRO A 522 20.23 -13.04 -2.87
C PRO A 522 19.45 -13.31 -1.58
N ALA A 523 19.24 -12.30 -0.73
CA ALA A 523 18.51 -12.43 0.54
C ALA A 523 17.02 -12.01 0.46
N LEU A 524 16.60 -11.40 -0.65
CA LEU A 524 15.25 -10.85 -0.81
C LEU A 524 14.21 -11.97 -0.86
N VAL A 525 13.09 -11.88 -0.14
CA VAL A 525 12.04 -12.92 -0.10
C VAL A 525 10.82 -12.50 -0.93
N PHE A 526 10.46 -11.22 -0.86
CA PHE A 526 9.32 -10.66 -1.60
C PHE A 526 9.79 -9.51 -2.49
N LEU A 527 9.37 -9.53 -3.76
CA LEU A 527 9.56 -8.44 -4.71
C LEU A 527 8.20 -8.03 -5.27
N ASN A 528 7.83 -6.76 -5.12
CA ASN A 528 6.55 -6.22 -5.61
C ASN A 528 5.33 -7.02 -5.12
N ARG A 529 5.36 -7.46 -3.84
CA ARG A 529 4.38 -8.33 -3.16
C ARG A 529 4.29 -9.78 -3.65
N LEU A 530 5.15 -10.17 -4.59
CA LEU A 530 5.26 -11.56 -5.04
C LEU A 530 6.35 -12.27 -4.24
N GLU A 531 6.03 -13.47 -3.76
CA GLU A 531 7.01 -14.35 -3.12
C GLU A 531 7.99 -14.88 -4.17
N ILE A 532 9.29 -14.86 -3.87
CA ILE A 532 10.34 -15.40 -4.74
C ILE A 532 10.55 -16.86 -4.37
N THR A 533 10.09 -17.77 -5.23
CA THR A 533 10.30 -19.20 -5.01
C THR A 533 11.75 -19.62 -5.25
N GLY A 534 12.13 -20.80 -4.78
CA GLY A 534 13.47 -21.36 -5.03
C GLY A 534 13.76 -21.57 -6.52
N ASP A 535 12.75 -21.98 -7.30
CA ASP A 535 12.86 -22.17 -8.74
C ASP A 535 12.96 -20.83 -9.48
N ASP A 536 12.18 -19.82 -9.06
CA ASP A 536 12.28 -18.46 -9.62
C ASP A 536 13.69 -17.88 -9.42
N ARG A 537 14.23 -18.02 -8.20
CA ARG A 537 15.59 -17.56 -7.89
C ARG A 537 16.63 -18.31 -8.72
N ARG A 538 16.56 -19.64 -8.75
CA ARG A 538 17.50 -20.46 -9.52
C ARG A 538 17.46 -20.09 -11.00
N GLY A 539 16.27 -19.90 -11.58
CA GLY A 539 16.09 -19.47 -12.95
C GLY A 539 16.71 -18.09 -13.21
N ALA A 540 16.38 -17.12 -12.36
CA ALA A 540 16.91 -15.75 -12.46
C ALA A 540 18.45 -15.70 -12.37
N GLU A 541 19.06 -16.43 -11.44
CA GLU A 541 20.52 -16.49 -11.26
C GLU A 541 21.23 -17.11 -12.48
N LEU A 542 20.68 -18.19 -13.05
CA LEU A 542 21.21 -18.82 -14.27
C LEU A 542 21.06 -17.90 -15.49
N ASP A 543 19.91 -17.25 -15.64
CA ASP A 543 19.65 -16.31 -16.73
C ASP A 543 20.58 -15.10 -16.63
N TYR A 544 20.89 -14.62 -15.42
CA TYR A 544 21.87 -13.56 -15.16
C TYR A 544 23.28 -13.96 -15.64
N LEU A 545 23.75 -15.16 -15.30
CA LEU A 545 25.05 -15.67 -15.75
C LEU A 545 25.12 -15.77 -17.28
N LYS A 546 24.07 -16.31 -17.92
CA LYS A 546 24.00 -16.41 -19.39
C LYS A 546 24.04 -15.04 -20.06
N ARG A 547 23.27 -14.08 -19.52
CA ARG A 547 23.13 -12.71 -20.04
C ARG A 547 24.45 -11.95 -20.02
N TYR A 548 25.18 -12.03 -18.90
CA TYR A 548 26.39 -11.24 -18.70
C TYR A 548 27.69 -12.01 -19.01
N GLY A 549 27.62 -13.30 -19.31
CA GLY A 549 28.79 -14.14 -19.61
C GLY A 549 29.59 -13.68 -20.84
N ALA A 550 28.93 -13.21 -21.90
CA ALA A 550 29.62 -12.64 -23.07
C ALA A 550 30.36 -11.34 -22.72
N VAL A 551 29.72 -10.46 -21.94
CA VAL A 551 30.29 -9.19 -21.50
C VAL A 551 31.51 -9.44 -20.61
N TRP A 552 31.38 -10.32 -19.62
CA TRP A 552 32.47 -10.75 -18.74
C TRP A 552 33.70 -11.25 -19.52
N ARG A 553 33.52 -12.11 -20.52
CA ARG A 553 34.63 -12.56 -21.38
C ARG A 553 35.24 -11.43 -22.18
N SER A 554 34.40 -10.58 -22.77
CA SER A 554 34.87 -9.47 -23.62
C SER A 554 35.70 -8.43 -22.85
N THR A 555 35.45 -8.29 -21.53
CA THR A 555 36.22 -7.40 -20.65
C THR A 555 37.46 -8.07 -20.04
N GLY A 556 37.82 -9.28 -20.50
CA GLY A 556 39.03 -9.98 -20.06
C GLY A 556 38.84 -10.94 -18.88
N GLY A 557 37.59 -11.30 -18.60
CA GLY A 557 37.24 -12.38 -17.69
C GLY A 557 37.63 -13.75 -18.24
N ASP A 558 38.24 -14.58 -17.39
CA ASP A 558 38.76 -15.89 -17.77
C ASP A 558 38.81 -16.82 -16.55
N VAL A 559 38.94 -18.12 -16.78
CA VAL A 559 39.12 -19.13 -15.74
C VAL A 559 40.57 -19.59 -15.77
N VAL A 560 41.34 -19.19 -14.77
CA VAL A 560 42.77 -19.54 -14.65
C VAL A 560 42.93 -20.54 -13.52
N GLY A 561 43.05 -21.82 -13.87
CA GLY A 561 42.99 -22.91 -12.89
C GLY A 561 41.62 -22.96 -12.21
N ASP A 562 41.60 -22.92 -10.87
CA ASP A 562 40.37 -22.87 -10.08
C ASP A 562 39.90 -21.43 -9.77
N THR A 563 40.61 -20.40 -10.28
CA THR A 563 40.30 -18.99 -9.98
C THR A 563 39.56 -18.33 -11.13
N ILE A 564 38.45 -17.65 -10.81
CA ILE A 564 37.64 -16.89 -11.76
C ILE A 564 38.13 -15.44 -11.79
N LYS A 565 38.70 -15.03 -12.92
CA LYS A 565 39.17 -13.66 -13.13
C LYS A 565 38.01 -12.77 -13.54
N VAL A 566 37.89 -11.60 -12.91
CA VAL A 566 36.86 -10.61 -13.22
C VAL A 566 37.51 -9.23 -13.32
N ASP A 567 37.15 -8.47 -14.35
CA ASP A 567 37.57 -7.08 -14.47
C ASP A 567 36.95 -6.21 -13.36
N PRO A 568 37.69 -5.28 -12.73
CA PRO A 568 37.15 -4.46 -11.63
C PRO A 568 35.94 -3.60 -12.00
N LYS A 569 35.86 -3.08 -13.24
CA LYS A 569 34.70 -2.28 -13.67
C LYS A 569 33.48 -3.17 -13.84
N PHE A 570 33.67 -4.33 -14.45
CA PHE A 570 32.60 -5.34 -14.56
C PHE A 570 32.13 -5.81 -13.17
N ALA A 571 33.05 -6.02 -12.22
CA ALA A 571 32.71 -6.42 -10.86
C ALA A 571 31.90 -5.34 -10.11
N ALA A 572 32.17 -4.06 -10.36
CA ALA A 572 31.40 -2.96 -9.78
C ALA A 572 29.97 -2.89 -10.33
N GLU A 573 29.77 -3.15 -11.62
CA GLU A 573 28.45 -3.17 -12.26
C GLU A 573 27.65 -4.45 -11.97
N HIS A 574 28.35 -5.58 -11.77
CA HIS A 574 27.79 -6.90 -11.57
C HIS A 574 28.34 -7.58 -10.30
N PRO A 575 28.03 -7.04 -9.11
CA PRO A 575 28.65 -7.44 -7.84
C PRO A 575 28.39 -8.91 -7.46
N VAL A 576 27.29 -9.49 -7.93
CA VAL A 576 26.93 -10.89 -7.64
C VAL A 576 27.53 -11.91 -8.61
N PHE A 577 28.13 -11.48 -9.73
CA PHE A 577 28.52 -12.39 -10.80
C PHE A 577 29.54 -13.44 -10.33
N LEU A 578 30.61 -13.02 -9.66
CA LEU A 578 31.63 -13.93 -9.13
C LEU A 578 31.03 -14.95 -8.15
N ARG A 579 30.13 -14.51 -7.27
CA ARG A 579 29.42 -15.38 -6.32
C ARG A 579 28.54 -16.41 -7.03
N LEU A 580 27.88 -16.01 -8.12
CA LEU A 580 27.06 -16.93 -8.92
C LEU A 580 27.92 -17.92 -9.70
N CYS A 581 29.06 -17.51 -10.25
CA CYS A 581 29.98 -18.45 -10.90
C CYS A 581 30.54 -19.47 -9.91
N ASN A 582 30.84 -19.06 -8.67
CA ASN A 582 31.25 -20.01 -7.63
C ASN A 582 30.12 -20.99 -7.24
N LYS A 583 28.86 -20.61 -7.45
CA LYS A 583 27.68 -21.44 -7.13
C LYS A 583 27.29 -22.40 -8.25
N PHE A 584 27.33 -21.96 -9.51
CA PHE A 584 26.81 -22.72 -10.66
C PHE A 584 27.88 -23.09 -11.70
N GLY A 585 29.09 -22.55 -11.58
CA GLY A 585 30.12 -22.60 -12.61
C GLY A 585 30.14 -21.34 -13.49
N PRO A 586 31.28 -21.02 -14.12
CA PRO A 586 31.37 -19.95 -15.11
C PRO A 586 30.59 -20.32 -16.39
N PRO A 587 29.92 -19.34 -17.05
CA PRO A 587 29.12 -19.62 -18.24
C PRO A 587 30.00 -20.07 -19.42
N ASP A 588 29.60 -21.09 -20.20
CA ASP A 588 30.38 -21.64 -21.32
C ASP A 588 30.34 -20.78 -22.59
N VAL A 589 31.28 -21.00 -23.54
CA VAL A 589 31.41 -20.17 -24.78
C VAL A 589 30.18 -20.27 -25.68
N GLY A 590 29.42 -21.36 -25.56
CA GLY A 590 28.16 -21.58 -26.28
C GLY A 590 26.90 -21.02 -25.60
N GLU A 591 26.93 -20.80 -24.29
CA GLU A 591 25.74 -20.45 -23.49
C GLU A 591 25.37 -18.96 -23.56
N SER A 592 26.32 -18.09 -23.90
CA SER A 592 26.10 -16.64 -24.03
C SER A 592 25.64 -16.21 -25.44
N LYS A 593 25.39 -17.16 -26.35
CA LYS A 593 24.83 -16.85 -27.67
C LYS A 593 23.34 -16.54 -27.52
N LEU A 594 22.99 -15.25 -27.58
CA LEU A 594 21.61 -14.83 -27.86
C LEU A 594 21.18 -15.48 -29.17
N PHE A 595 20.15 -16.34 -29.15
CA PHE A 595 19.52 -16.81 -30.39
C PHE A 595 18.95 -15.60 -31.12
N THR A 596 19.66 -15.13 -32.14
CA THR A 596 19.19 -14.10 -33.07
C THR A 596 17.96 -14.62 -33.83
N HIS A 597 16.93 -13.77 -33.99
CA HIS A 597 15.65 -14.10 -34.62
C HIS A 597 15.72 -14.39 -36.14
N THR A 598 16.91 -14.58 -36.70
CA THR A 598 17.16 -14.85 -38.11
C THR A 598 17.03 -16.35 -38.41
N LEU A 599 15.98 -16.72 -39.16
CA LEU A 599 15.66 -18.09 -39.63
C LEU A 599 16.83 -18.87 -40.28
N LYS A 600 17.91 -18.20 -40.70
CA LYS A 600 19.08 -18.81 -41.34
C LYS A 600 20.15 -19.32 -40.35
N GLU A 601 20.16 -18.84 -39.11
CA GLU A 601 21.22 -19.15 -38.13
C GLU A 601 20.81 -20.18 -37.05
N GLY A 602 19.52 -20.53 -36.97
CA GLY A 602 18.97 -21.43 -35.93
C GLY A 602 18.69 -22.88 -36.35
N LEU A 603 19.29 -23.38 -37.43
CA LEU A 603 19.12 -24.76 -37.91
C LEU A 603 20.25 -25.66 -37.40
N VAL A 604 19.91 -26.67 -36.61
CA VAL A 604 20.86 -27.69 -36.12
C VAL A 604 20.84 -28.89 -37.07
N LYS A 605 22.01 -29.38 -37.46
CA LYS A 605 22.19 -30.56 -38.32
C LYS A 605 22.13 -31.83 -37.48
N ILE A 606 20.97 -32.47 -37.42
CA ILE A 606 20.72 -33.66 -36.59
C ILE A 606 20.72 -34.93 -37.45
N ARG A 607 21.34 -36.00 -36.94
CA ARG A 607 21.32 -37.33 -37.55
C ARG A 607 20.25 -38.21 -36.92
N PHE A 608 19.30 -38.70 -37.71
CA PHE A 608 18.27 -39.63 -37.27
C PHE A 608 18.67 -41.07 -37.61
N VAL A 609 18.61 -41.98 -36.63
CA VAL A 609 18.96 -43.40 -36.84
C VAL A 609 17.80 -44.27 -36.40
N LEU A 610 17.32 -45.15 -37.29
CA LEU A 610 16.29 -46.14 -36.94
C LEU A 610 16.97 -47.37 -36.33
N GLN A 611 16.61 -47.68 -35.08
CA GLN A 611 17.16 -48.83 -34.37
C GLN A 611 16.14 -49.97 -34.36
N SER A 612 16.38 -51.02 -35.15
CA SER A 612 15.56 -52.25 -35.12
C SER A 612 16.07 -53.20 -34.04
N ASN A 613 15.26 -53.54 -33.05
CA ASN A 613 15.56 -54.65 -32.15
C ASN A 613 15.53 -55.96 -32.96
N GLN A 614 16.68 -56.60 -33.14
CA GLN A 614 16.75 -57.94 -33.71
C GLN A 614 16.16 -58.95 -32.72
N GLN A 615 14.91 -59.34 -32.94
CA GLN A 615 14.34 -60.65 -32.61
C GLN A 615 12.95 -60.78 -33.26
N SER A 616 12.90 -60.93 -34.58
CA SER A 616 11.80 -61.67 -35.25
C SER A 616 12.18 -61.96 -36.70
N THR A 617 12.11 -63.24 -37.03
CA THR A 617 12.32 -63.83 -38.35
C THR A 617 11.10 -63.60 -39.23
N THR A 618 11.16 -62.68 -40.18
CA THR A 618 10.48 -62.78 -41.49
C THR A 618 11.03 -61.72 -42.45
N PRO A 619 11.39 -62.07 -43.70
CA PRO A 619 12.04 -61.13 -44.61
C PRO A 619 10.99 -60.28 -45.35
N LEU A 620 10.98 -58.98 -45.07
CA LEU A 620 10.35 -58.00 -45.97
C LEU A 620 11.27 -57.80 -47.18
N LYS A 621 10.88 -58.45 -48.28
CA LYS A 621 11.38 -58.19 -49.62
C LYS A 621 10.99 -56.77 -50.02
N ASP A 622 11.98 -55.88 -50.08
CA ASP A 622 12.25 -55.02 -51.22
C ASP A 622 13.51 -54.20 -50.92
N ALA A 623 14.64 -54.78 -51.36
CA ALA A 623 15.94 -54.16 -51.31
C ALA A 623 16.01 -52.99 -52.30
N ARG A 624 16.02 -51.77 -51.76
CA ARG A 624 16.94 -50.71 -52.19
C ARG A 624 17.52 -50.04 -50.95
N ASP A 625 18.82 -50.22 -50.79
CA ASP A 625 19.74 -49.59 -49.84
C ASP A 625 19.71 -50.02 -48.36
N GLU A 626 20.09 -51.28 -48.10
CA GLU A 626 20.60 -51.70 -46.76
C GLU A 626 21.87 -50.92 -46.33
N SER A 627 22.53 -50.21 -47.25
CA SER A 627 23.63 -49.28 -46.95
C SER A 627 23.19 -48.00 -46.23
N CYS A 628 21.89 -47.65 -46.24
CA CYS A 628 21.41 -46.35 -45.74
C CYS A 628 20.78 -46.42 -44.33
N VAL A 629 20.38 -47.62 -43.88
CA VAL A 629 19.69 -47.82 -42.58
C VAL A 629 20.67 -47.77 -41.40
N SER A 630 21.94 -48.14 -41.60
CA SER A 630 23.00 -48.04 -40.58
C SER A 630 23.71 -46.67 -40.54
N ALA A 631 23.62 -45.86 -41.61
CA ALA A 631 24.31 -44.57 -41.72
C ALA A 631 23.53 -43.38 -41.10
N GLY A 632 22.21 -43.52 -40.93
CA GLY A 632 21.32 -42.47 -40.43
C GLY A 632 20.98 -41.38 -41.46
N ILE A 633 19.82 -40.76 -41.32
CA ILE A 633 19.34 -39.66 -42.17
C ILE A 633 19.66 -38.33 -41.51
N ILE A 634 20.44 -37.47 -42.16
CA ILE A 634 20.78 -36.15 -41.63
C ILE A 634 19.76 -35.10 -42.09
N ARG A 635 19.23 -34.30 -41.16
CA ARG A 635 18.36 -33.17 -41.44
C ARG A 635 18.76 -31.93 -40.66
N ARG A 636 18.63 -30.77 -41.32
CA ARG A 636 18.72 -29.46 -40.66
C ARG A 636 17.36 -29.09 -40.11
N ILE A 637 17.27 -28.92 -38.79
CA ILE A 637 16.02 -28.71 -38.07
C ILE A 637 16.13 -27.47 -37.19
N PRO A 638 15.10 -26.60 -37.15
CA PRO A 638 15.06 -25.47 -36.23
C PRO A 638 15.05 -25.92 -34.77
N GLY A 639 15.85 -25.28 -33.92
CA GLY A 639 15.84 -25.55 -32.46
C GLY A 639 14.46 -25.33 -31.80
N ARG A 640 13.65 -24.40 -32.33
CA ARG A 640 12.28 -24.12 -31.85
C ARG A 640 11.23 -25.19 -32.24
N MET A 641 11.63 -26.23 -32.96
CA MET A 641 10.67 -27.25 -33.38
C MET A 641 10.27 -28.12 -32.20
N THR A 642 8.97 -28.31 -31.97
CA THR A 642 8.51 -29.17 -30.87
C THR A 642 8.75 -30.64 -31.18
N VAL A 643 8.95 -31.45 -30.14
CA VAL A 643 9.12 -32.91 -30.26
C VAL A 643 7.98 -33.56 -31.06
N GLY A 644 6.74 -33.07 -30.92
CA GLY A 644 5.60 -33.54 -31.71
C GLY A 644 5.78 -33.34 -33.23
N HIS A 645 6.33 -32.20 -33.65
CA HIS A 645 6.66 -31.95 -35.06
C HIS A 645 7.81 -32.83 -35.53
N ILE A 646 8.82 -33.07 -34.68
CA ILE A 646 9.92 -34.02 -34.96
C ILE A 646 9.35 -35.42 -35.19
N ARG A 647 8.40 -35.86 -34.37
CA ARG A 647 7.72 -37.15 -34.53
C ARG A 647 7.02 -37.25 -35.89
N THR A 648 6.37 -36.18 -36.36
CA THR A 648 5.77 -36.13 -37.71
C THR A 648 6.82 -36.18 -38.82
N ILE A 649 7.97 -35.51 -38.65
CA ILE A 649 9.09 -35.58 -39.60
C ILE A 649 9.65 -37.00 -39.65
N VAL A 650 9.91 -37.63 -38.50
CA VAL A 650 10.44 -38.99 -38.40
C VAL A 650 9.54 -40.00 -39.11
N ARG A 651 8.21 -39.91 -38.94
CA ARG A 651 7.27 -40.77 -39.68
C ARG A 651 7.44 -40.66 -41.19
N ARG A 652 7.65 -39.44 -41.71
CA ARG A 652 7.89 -39.19 -43.14
C ARG A 652 9.27 -39.67 -43.59
N LEU A 653 10.30 -39.43 -42.77
CA LEU A 653 11.69 -39.79 -43.09
C LEU A 653 11.89 -41.30 -43.21
N PHE A 654 11.31 -42.08 -42.29
CA PHE A 654 11.45 -43.53 -42.25
C PHE A 654 10.24 -44.29 -42.81
N LYS A 655 9.29 -43.58 -43.43
CA LYS A 655 8.05 -44.15 -44.01
C LYS A 655 7.30 -45.08 -43.03
N LEU A 656 7.21 -44.68 -41.76
CA LEU A 656 6.56 -45.48 -40.73
C LEU A 656 5.03 -45.45 -40.88
N PRO A 657 4.32 -46.57 -40.74
CA PRO A 657 2.86 -46.60 -40.68
C PRO A 657 2.29 -45.66 -39.61
N VAL A 658 1.10 -45.10 -39.85
CA VAL A 658 0.44 -44.15 -38.92
C VAL A 658 0.22 -44.77 -37.52
N ARG A 659 0.04 -46.09 -37.46
CA ARG A 659 -0.17 -46.86 -36.22
C ARG A 659 1.13 -47.29 -35.52
N SER A 660 2.30 -46.99 -36.08
CA SER A 660 3.58 -47.36 -35.47
C SER A 660 3.92 -46.43 -34.31
N ASN A 661 4.08 -47.01 -33.12
CA ASN A 661 4.60 -46.32 -31.97
C ASN A 661 6.13 -46.41 -31.96
N PHE A 662 6.78 -45.30 -31.62
CA PHE A 662 8.22 -45.23 -31.48
C PHE A 662 8.61 -44.19 -30.45
N ASN A 663 9.73 -44.42 -29.77
CA ASN A 663 10.34 -43.47 -28.87
C ASN A 663 11.49 -42.77 -29.58
N LEU A 664 11.67 -41.50 -29.24
CA LEU A 664 12.79 -40.70 -29.71
C LEU A 664 13.75 -40.49 -28.54
N VAL A 665 15.00 -40.84 -28.75
CA VAL A 665 16.04 -40.77 -27.73
C VAL A 665 17.24 -40.05 -28.32
N VAL A 666 17.74 -39.03 -27.62
CA VAL A 666 18.91 -38.27 -28.03
C VAL A 666 20.15 -38.87 -27.41
N GLN A 667 21.20 -38.98 -28.22
CA GLN A 667 22.57 -39.15 -27.75
C GLN A 667 23.46 -38.12 -28.43
N GLY A 668 23.82 -37.09 -27.67
CA GLY A 668 24.77 -36.07 -28.11
C GLY A 668 26.23 -36.48 -27.88
N GLU A 669 27.19 -35.77 -28.47
CA GLU A 669 28.63 -36.11 -28.37
C GLU A 669 29.13 -36.15 -26.91
N ARG A 670 28.63 -35.25 -26.05
CA ARG A 670 28.88 -35.25 -24.60
C ARG A 670 28.30 -36.48 -23.88
N HIS A 671 27.18 -37.01 -24.38
CA HIS A 671 26.48 -38.16 -23.79
C HIS A 671 27.03 -39.50 -24.28
N LYS A 672 27.72 -39.54 -25.44
CA LYS A 672 28.47 -40.72 -25.90
C LYS A 672 29.59 -41.11 -24.94
N LYS A 673 30.29 -40.13 -24.35
CA LYS A 673 31.39 -40.38 -23.40
C LYS A 673 30.95 -41.06 -22.09
N ILE A 674 29.70 -40.88 -21.69
CA ILE A 674 29.11 -41.44 -20.45
C ILE A 674 27.99 -42.46 -20.74
N ASN A 675 27.79 -42.83 -22.00
CA ASN A 675 26.71 -43.69 -22.48
C ASN A 675 25.31 -43.31 -21.95
N ALA A 676 25.05 -42.01 -21.82
CA ALA A 676 23.76 -41.49 -21.35
C ALA A 676 22.81 -41.23 -22.53
N GLU A 677 21.53 -41.46 -22.31
CA GLU A 677 20.48 -41.32 -23.31
C GLU A 677 19.35 -40.47 -22.74
N ILE A 678 18.93 -39.45 -23.49
CA ILE A 678 17.89 -38.52 -23.03
C ILE A 678 16.61 -38.77 -23.84
N PRO A 679 15.51 -39.20 -23.20
CA PRO A 679 14.24 -39.39 -23.90
C PRO A 679 13.63 -38.04 -24.28
N LEU A 680 13.10 -37.95 -25.49
CA LEU A 680 12.25 -36.84 -25.95
C LEU A 680 10.80 -37.15 -25.51
N ASP A 681 10.54 -36.85 -24.24
CA ASP A 681 9.40 -37.26 -23.41
C ASP A 681 8.14 -36.41 -23.58
N ALA A 682 8.28 -35.13 -23.97
CA ALA A 682 7.17 -34.18 -24.04
C ALA A 682 6.97 -33.59 -25.44
N ASP A 683 5.85 -33.92 -26.11
CA ASP A 683 5.57 -33.49 -27.49
C ASP A 683 5.45 -31.96 -27.67
N THR A 684 5.11 -31.21 -26.61
CA THR A 684 5.02 -29.74 -26.61
C THR A 684 6.34 -29.03 -26.40
N ARG A 685 7.38 -29.74 -25.98
CA ARG A 685 8.70 -29.19 -25.65
C ARG A 685 9.52 -28.95 -26.91
N GLU A 686 10.24 -27.84 -26.96
CA GLU A 686 11.08 -27.48 -28.10
C GLU A 686 12.42 -28.24 -28.09
N LEU A 687 12.98 -28.51 -29.27
CA LEU A 687 14.24 -29.23 -29.41
C LEU A 687 15.42 -28.50 -28.74
N GLY A 688 15.38 -27.16 -28.70
CA GLY A 688 16.38 -26.30 -28.06
C GLY A 688 16.50 -26.54 -26.55
N TYR A 689 15.44 -27.02 -25.89
CA TYR A 689 15.49 -27.42 -24.47
C TYR A 689 16.53 -28.52 -24.22
N TYR A 690 16.70 -29.44 -25.18
CA TYR A 690 17.62 -30.58 -25.05
C TYR A 690 19.08 -30.21 -25.38
N ASN A 691 19.32 -28.96 -25.78
CA ASN A 691 20.64 -28.38 -26.08
C ASN A 691 21.45 -29.26 -27.04
N LEU A 692 20.84 -29.58 -28.19
CA LEU A 692 21.44 -30.42 -29.24
C LEU A 692 22.44 -29.63 -30.09
N GLU A 693 23.54 -30.27 -30.44
CA GLU A 693 24.59 -29.72 -31.30
C GLU A 693 24.56 -30.32 -32.71
N ASP A 694 25.31 -29.71 -33.63
CA ASP A 694 25.48 -30.25 -34.99
C ASP A 694 26.13 -31.64 -34.92
N GLU A 695 25.57 -32.58 -35.70
CA GLU A 695 25.90 -34.03 -35.75
C GLU A 695 25.41 -34.89 -34.58
N ASP A 696 24.67 -34.33 -33.62
CA ASP A 696 24.01 -35.13 -32.58
C ASP A 696 23.01 -36.14 -33.18
N VAL A 697 22.85 -37.28 -32.48
CA VAL A 697 22.07 -38.41 -32.97
C VAL A 697 20.75 -38.53 -32.23
N ILE A 698 19.64 -38.58 -32.97
CA ILE A 698 18.33 -38.99 -32.46
C ILE A 698 18.03 -40.41 -32.94
N TYR A 699 17.96 -41.34 -31.98
CA TYR A 699 17.52 -42.70 -32.23
C TYR A 699 16.00 -42.80 -32.24
N VAL A 700 15.49 -43.43 -33.28
CA VAL A 700 14.09 -43.79 -33.45
C VAL A 700 13.96 -45.26 -33.08
N ARG A 701 13.35 -45.54 -31.94
CA ARG A 701 13.16 -46.90 -31.42
C ARG A 701 11.71 -47.31 -31.55
N LEU A 702 11.44 -48.28 -32.40
CA LEU A 702 10.09 -48.83 -32.54
C LEU A 702 9.68 -49.49 -31.22
N VAL A 703 8.49 -49.16 -30.74
CA VAL A 703 7.86 -49.80 -29.59
C VAL A 703 6.90 -50.84 -30.15
N SER A 704 7.13 -52.11 -29.82
CA SER A 704 6.28 -53.25 -30.19
C SER A 704 4.89 -53.13 -29.62
#